data_AF-A0A1G7Q994-F1
#
_entry.id   AF-A0A1G7Q994-F1
#
_cell.length_a   1.000
_cell.length_b   1.000
_cell.length_c   1.000
_cell.angle_alpha   90.00
_cell.angle_beta   90.00
_cell.angle_gamma   90.00
#
_symmetry.space_group_name_H-M   'P 1'
#
loop_
_entity.id
_entity.type
_entity.pdbx_description
1 polymer ?
#
loop_
_entity_poly.entity_id
_entity_poly.type
_entity_poly.pdbx_seq_one_letter_code
_entity_poly.pdbx_strand_id
1 'polypeptide(L)'
;MFTAGEAPAPRTLLDILRTSAEQHPDAPAVDDGTTALTYRALLAEVVELKEKLAAEGIGRGDRVGIRVPSGTADLYVSILAAVAAGAAYVPVDFEDPDERAGLVFGEAQVSAVLGEGRSLVLHGTPLGVPGEPELDDDAWIIFTSGSTGKPKGVAVTHRSAAAFVDAEARLFLQDEPIGPEDRVLAGLSVAFDASCEEMWLAWRYGACLVPAPRSLVRTGMDLGPWLVEQEITVVSTVPTLAALWPVEALDDVRLLIFGGEACPPELAERLAVPGREVWNTYGPTEATVVACAARMTGDGPVRIGLPLDGWELAVVDARGEVVAMGEPGELVIGGVGLARYLDAGKDAEKYAPLPSMGWERAYRSGDVVRAEPEGLVFLGRADEQIKLGGRRIELGEVDSALAALPGVAGAAAAVRTTRGGNQVLVGYVVAEDGFDQSAAVEQLRAELPAALVPLIAVVGTLPTRTSGKVDRDALPWPLESMDTAGVVFSGLEGWLAEQWAAVLGSGPASEDADFFASGGSSLSAAQLVSLVRTRYPSTSVSDIYQNTTLHALAKRLETYGDTAEVREVVPTPRWTGLVQTLLMIPLLTIAGARWVVALTALSNVLGWTSVSWWWVAVGAVVFLSPAGRLAISAGGARLLLRGVRPGVYPRGGSVHLRLWTAETLARLSKATELSGSWVTHYARALGAKIGPGVDLHSLPPVTGLLKVGRGAAVEPEVDLSGWWLDGDRLRIGRVRIGAGATVGARSTLFPGAKIGKRAEVAPGSGVVGSVPTGQRWAGVPAVREGKAARSFPSRRPERSRFWNLMYGVSSGLLAALPLLAAAPAVLYVLRRPVTLTSALWDVPVASAIWFGSYALLVLGAVRLLGIGMREGHYPVHSRVAWQAWTTERLMNLARTALFPLYASLFTPVWLRLLGMKVGRRVEASTVVALPKMTRVGDGAFLADDTMVASYELGGGWLRIATARVGKRAFLGNSGMTAPGRAVPKGGLVGVLSAAPKRAKAGSSYLGMPPMKLPRAAEVSDQSRTFDPPKHLMWARALVELCRFVPVMLNVALVVLVLFALKEFGPWWSGVVLLGAGVAACLVAVAAKWTLVGRFKVREYPLWSAFVWRNELADTFVEVLAVPWLVGFSGGTPVMNLWLRSLGASVGRGVWCESYWLPEADLVSLGAGATVNRGCVVQTHLFHDRILRMDRVSLAEGAALGPHGIVLPGASVGAHTTIGPASLVMRGEEVPSGTRWLGNPISAWT
;
A
#
# COMPACT_ATOMS: atom_id res chain seq x y z
N MET A 1 13.41 46.19 -15.21
CA MET A 1 12.58 46.50 -14.04
C MET A 1 11.37 45.59 -14.05
N PHE A 2 11.06 44.98 -12.91
CA PHE A 2 9.85 44.18 -12.72
C PHE A 2 9.04 44.79 -11.57
N THR A 3 7.74 44.97 -11.81
CA THR A 3 6.75 45.47 -10.84
C THR A 3 5.43 44.71 -11.05
N ALA A 4 4.67 44.46 -9.98
CA ALA A 4 3.41 43.71 -10.04
C ALA A 4 2.17 44.56 -9.73
N GLY A 5 2.22 45.35 -8.65
CA GLY A 5 1.12 46.20 -8.20
C GLY A 5 1.52 47.17 -7.08
N GLU A 6 0.59 48.05 -6.69
CA GLU A 6 0.80 48.98 -5.57
C GLU A 6 0.89 48.24 -4.22
N ALA A 7 1.63 48.81 -3.27
CA ALA A 7 1.76 48.24 -1.94
C ALA A 7 0.38 48.13 -1.24
N PRO A 8 0.09 47.02 -0.54
CA PRO A 8 -1.14 46.87 0.24
C PRO A 8 -1.36 48.01 1.24
N ALA A 9 -2.61 48.20 1.68
CA ALA A 9 -2.96 49.27 2.62
C ALA A 9 -2.17 49.16 3.94
N PRO A 10 -1.69 50.29 4.53
CA PRO A 10 -0.97 50.27 5.80
C PRO A 10 -1.82 49.74 6.96
N ARG A 11 -1.33 48.68 7.60
CA ARG A 11 -1.87 48.10 8.85
C ARG A 11 -0.78 47.29 9.56
N THR A 12 -1.08 46.85 10.79
CA THR A 12 -0.20 45.98 11.59
C THR A 12 -0.57 44.51 11.44
N LEU A 13 0.33 43.62 11.88
CA LEU A 13 0.05 42.18 12.00
C LEU A 13 -1.10 41.88 12.97
N LEU A 14 -1.23 42.68 14.03
CA LEU A 14 -2.30 42.53 15.01
C LEU A 14 -3.67 42.86 14.40
N ASP A 15 -3.74 43.83 13.49
CA ASP A 15 -4.96 44.14 12.74
C ASP A 15 -5.41 42.96 11.86
N ILE A 16 -4.45 42.24 11.27
CA ILE A 16 -4.73 41.02 10.49
C ILE A 16 -5.38 39.96 11.38
N LEU A 17 -4.73 39.64 12.50
CA LEU A 17 -5.19 38.60 13.42
C LEU A 17 -6.57 38.94 14.00
N ARG A 18 -6.79 40.19 14.40
CA ARG A 18 -8.09 40.66 14.92
C ARG A 18 -9.19 40.53 13.88
N THR A 19 -8.92 40.95 12.64
CA THR A 19 -9.88 40.83 11.54
C THR A 19 -10.32 39.37 11.36
N SER A 20 -9.37 38.43 11.33
CA SER A 20 -9.68 37.00 11.20
C SER A 20 -10.42 36.44 12.42
N ALA A 21 -10.03 36.86 13.64
CA ALA A 21 -10.68 36.41 14.87
C ALA A 21 -12.11 36.94 15.02
N GLU A 22 -12.41 38.14 14.53
CA GLU A 22 -13.77 38.69 14.50
C GLU A 22 -14.66 37.95 13.49
N GLN A 23 -14.10 37.55 12.34
CA GLN A 23 -14.83 36.83 11.29
C GLN A 23 -15.03 35.34 11.65
N HIS A 24 -14.06 34.73 12.33
CA HIS A 24 -14.02 33.29 12.60
C HIS A 24 -13.70 32.95 14.07
N PRO A 25 -14.44 33.50 15.06
CA PRO A 25 -14.06 33.43 16.48
C PRO A 25 -14.02 32.01 17.05
N ASP A 26 -14.87 31.12 16.51
CA ASP A 26 -15.02 29.74 16.98
C ASP A 26 -14.29 28.73 16.07
N ALA A 27 -13.59 29.19 15.03
CA ALA A 27 -12.74 28.35 14.20
C ALA A 27 -11.41 28.03 14.93
N PRO A 28 -10.81 26.85 14.70
CA PRO A 28 -9.51 26.50 15.26
C PRO A 28 -8.41 27.39 14.66
N ALA A 29 -7.64 28.05 15.52
CA ALA A 29 -6.54 28.94 15.12
C ALA A 29 -5.16 28.27 15.27
N VAL A 30 -5.00 27.45 16.33
CA VAL A 30 -3.81 26.64 16.58
C VAL A 30 -4.24 25.28 17.14
N ASP A 31 -3.71 24.19 16.61
CA ASP A 31 -4.02 22.83 17.04
C ASP A 31 -2.74 21.97 17.04
N ASP A 32 -2.19 21.71 18.23
CA ASP A 32 -0.97 20.89 18.39
C ASP A 32 -1.26 19.39 18.58
N GLY A 33 -2.51 18.96 18.34
CA GLY A 33 -2.97 17.58 18.51
C GLY A 33 -3.31 17.20 19.96
N THR A 34 -2.89 18.00 20.95
CA THR A 34 -3.29 17.86 22.36
C THR A 34 -4.22 18.98 22.81
N THR A 35 -3.96 20.19 22.33
CA THR A 35 -4.69 21.42 22.64
C THR A 35 -5.09 22.10 21.34
N ALA A 36 -6.40 22.27 21.14
CA ALA A 36 -6.96 23.02 20.03
C ALA A 36 -7.53 24.34 20.55
N LEU A 37 -6.89 25.46 20.21
CA LEU A 37 -7.33 26.81 20.56
C LEU A 37 -8.12 27.40 19.39
N THR A 38 -9.35 27.82 19.65
CA THR A 38 -10.10 28.66 18.70
C THR A 38 -9.51 30.06 18.65
N TYR A 39 -9.81 30.87 17.61
CA TYR A 39 -9.36 32.27 17.57
C TYR A 39 -9.73 33.06 18.82
N ARG A 40 -10.94 32.87 19.35
CA ARG A 40 -11.37 33.49 20.61
C ARG A 40 -10.50 33.04 21.80
N ALA A 41 -10.21 31.75 21.90
CA ALA A 41 -9.40 31.21 22.99
C ALA A 41 -7.94 31.66 22.85
N LEU A 42 -7.38 31.63 21.64
CA LEU A 42 -6.03 32.09 21.33
C LEU A 42 -5.86 33.56 21.74
N LEU A 43 -6.80 34.44 21.38
CA LEU A 43 -6.74 35.84 21.79
C LEU A 43 -6.83 36.04 23.30
N ALA A 44 -7.61 35.22 24.01
CA ALA A 44 -7.68 35.28 25.46
C ALA A 44 -6.33 34.93 26.11
N GLU A 45 -5.68 33.85 25.66
CA GLU A 45 -4.35 33.43 26.12
C GLU A 45 -3.26 34.48 25.80
N VAL A 46 -3.33 35.07 24.60
CA VAL A 46 -2.44 36.16 24.17
C VAL A 46 -2.62 37.40 25.03
N VAL A 47 -3.86 37.77 25.37
CA VAL A 47 -4.15 38.91 26.26
C VAL A 47 -3.62 38.65 27.67
N GLU A 48 -3.83 37.46 28.23
CA GLU A 48 -3.31 37.12 29.56
C GLU A 48 -1.77 37.20 29.60
N LEU A 49 -1.09 36.64 28.60
CA LEU A 49 0.37 36.69 28.55
C LEU A 49 0.89 38.10 28.25
N LYS A 50 0.20 38.88 27.41
CA LYS A 50 0.48 40.31 27.21
C LYS A 50 0.41 41.10 28.51
N GLU A 51 -0.62 40.87 29.34
CA GLU A 51 -0.76 41.56 30.63
C GLU A 51 0.38 41.21 31.58
N LYS A 52 0.88 39.96 31.57
CA LYS A 52 2.08 39.55 32.32
C LYS A 52 3.33 40.29 31.83
N LEU A 53 3.52 40.40 30.51
CA LEU A 53 4.62 41.18 29.93
C LEU A 53 4.54 42.66 30.33
N ALA A 54 3.35 43.25 30.25
CA ALA A 54 3.12 44.65 30.60
C ALA A 54 3.32 44.92 32.11
N ALA A 55 3.00 43.96 32.98
CA ALA A 55 3.24 44.06 34.41
C ALA A 55 4.74 44.16 34.77
N GLU A 56 5.60 43.57 33.95
CA GLU A 56 7.06 43.69 34.07
C GLU A 56 7.63 44.91 33.32
N GLY A 57 6.77 45.73 32.71
CA GLY A 57 7.15 46.97 32.02
C GLY A 57 7.47 46.81 30.53
N ILE A 58 7.24 45.63 29.93
CA ILE A 58 7.46 45.41 28.49
C ILE A 58 6.41 46.18 27.68
N GLY A 59 6.85 46.94 26.69
CA GLY A 59 5.99 47.70 25.80
C GLY A 59 6.56 47.92 24.41
N ARG A 60 6.04 48.92 23.71
CA ARG A 60 6.48 49.29 22.36
C ARG A 60 7.96 49.67 22.32
N GLY A 61 8.69 49.08 21.39
CA GLY A 61 10.13 49.29 21.21
C GLY A 61 11.02 48.34 22.03
N ASP A 62 10.46 47.60 22.98
CA ASP A 62 11.18 46.50 23.63
C ASP A 62 11.30 45.29 22.69
N ARG A 63 12.19 44.37 23.07
CA ARG A 63 12.45 43.12 22.35
C ARG A 63 12.30 41.95 23.32
N VAL A 64 11.52 40.95 22.93
CA VAL A 64 11.28 39.75 23.75
C VAL A 64 11.88 38.54 23.06
N GLY A 65 12.85 37.91 23.71
CA GLY A 65 13.41 36.65 23.27
C GLY A 65 12.38 35.52 23.38
N ILE A 66 12.26 34.68 22.36
CA ILE A 66 11.37 33.52 22.36
C ILE A 66 12.23 32.26 22.32
N ARG A 67 12.14 31.44 23.36
CA ARG A 67 12.84 30.16 23.48
C ARG A 67 11.92 29.10 24.05
N VAL A 68 10.87 28.80 23.29
CA VAL A 68 9.82 27.85 23.65
C VAL A 68 9.92 26.61 22.74
N PRO A 69 9.76 25.38 23.25
CA PRO A 69 9.75 24.18 22.41
C PRO A 69 8.72 24.25 21.27
N SER A 70 9.17 23.91 20.07
CA SER A 70 8.30 23.77 18.89
C SER A 70 7.35 22.58 19.00
N GLY A 71 6.28 22.60 18.20
CA GLY A 71 5.25 21.55 18.22
C GLY A 71 4.19 21.74 19.31
N THR A 72 4.15 22.90 19.97
CA THR A 72 3.16 23.24 21.00
C THR A 72 2.50 24.58 20.70
N ALA A 73 1.27 24.78 21.18
CA ALA A 73 0.58 26.07 21.06
C ALA A 73 1.30 27.21 21.83
N ASP A 74 2.05 26.88 22.89
CA ASP A 74 2.74 27.85 23.76
C ASP A 74 3.73 28.73 23.02
N LEU A 75 4.42 28.18 22.02
CA LEU A 75 5.36 28.92 21.19
C LEU A 75 4.66 30.07 20.46
N TYR A 76 3.54 29.77 19.80
CA TYR A 76 2.79 30.74 19.01
C TYR A 76 2.04 31.74 19.87
N VAL A 77 1.53 31.32 21.04
CA VAL A 77 0.96 32.24 22.04
C VAL A 77 2.03 33.23 22.53
N SER A 78 3.26 32.77 22.77
CA SER A 78 4.37 33.62 23.22
C SER A 78 4.78 34.66 22.18
N ILE A 79 4.86 34.26 20.91
CA ILE A 79 5.12 35.17 19.78
C ILE A 79 4.02 36.22 19.67
N LEU A 80 2.75 35.80 19.66
CA LEU A 80 1.62 36.72 19.53
C LEU A 80 1.49 37.65 20.74
N ALA A 81 1.85 37.21 21.95
CA ALA A 81 1.84 38.05 23.15
C ALA A 81 2.92 39.15 23.10
N ALA A 82 4.13 38.83 22.64
CA ALA A 82 5.18 39.84 22.43
C ALA A 82 4.72 40.89 21.41
N VAL A 83 4.20 40.44 20.27
CA VAL A 83 3.64 41.32 19.23
C VAL A 83 2.48 42.17 19.77
N ALA A 84 1.56 41.57 20.53
CA ALA A 84 0.42 42.28 21.10
C ALA A 84 0.81 43.29 22.20
N ALA A 85 1.97 43.10 22.85
CA ALA A 85 2.58 44.06 23.76
C ALA A 85 3.29 45.23 23.03
N GLY A 86 3.38 45.18 21.70
CA GLY A 86 4.11 46.14 20.89
C GLY A 86 5.61 45.88 20.81
N ALA A 87 6.08 44.77 21.38
CA ALA A 87 7.49 44.39 21.37
C ALA A 87 7.82 43.52 20.15
N ALA A 88 9.04 43.65 19.64
CA ALA A 88 9.55 42.76 18.61
C ALA A 88 9.92 41.40 19.22
N TYR A 89 9.46 40.31 18.62
CA TYR A 89 9.93 39.00 19.06
C TYR A 89 11.27 38.64 18.41
N VAL A 90 12.17 38.04 19.21
CA VAL A 90 13.50 37.59 18.79
C VAL A 90 13.57 36.07 19.00
N PRO A 91 13.33 35.25 17.96
CA PRO A 91 13.27 33.81 18.13
C PRO A 91 14.65 33.17 18.11
N VAL A 92 14.88 32.23 19.02
CA VAL A 92 15.98 31.27 18.96
C VAL A 92 15.37 29.87 19.03
N ASP A 93 15.81 28.95 18.17
CA ASP A 93 15.28 27.58 18.19
C ASP A 93 15.58 26.95 19.56
N PHE A 94 14.62 26.23 20.13
CA PHE A 94 14.80 25.61 21.44
C PHE A 94 15.94 24.59 21.45
N GLU A 95 16.22 23.97 20.31
CA GLU A 95 17.32 23.02 20.16
C GLU A 95 18.69 23.69 19.93
N ASP A 96 18.75 25.01 19.72
CA ASP A 96 20.02 25.72 19.58
C ASP A 96 20.74 25.81 20.96
N PRO A 97 22.08 25.72 21.00
CA PRO A 97 22.85 25.79 22.24
C PRO A 97 22.58 27.06 23.05
N ASP A 98 22.69 26.95 24.38
CA ASP A 98 22.51 28.08 25.30
C ASP A 98 23.43 29.26 24.99
N GLU A 99 24.66 28.98 24.57
CA GLU A 99 25.63 30.01 24.18
C GLU A 99 25.17 30.82 22.96
N ARG A 100 24.60 30.14 21.96
CA ARG A 100 24.02 30.79 20.77
C ARG A 100 22.81 31.63 21.15
N ALA A 101 21.93 31.12 22.01
CA ALA A 101 20.81 31.89 22.53
C ALA A 101 21.28 33.13 23.29
N GLY A 102 22.28 32.99 24.16
CA GLY A 102 22.91 34.10 24.87
C GLY A 102 23.50 35.15 23.94
N LEU A 103 24.19 34.71 22.88
CA LEU A 103 24.76 35.61 21.86
C LEU A 103 23.66 36.36 21.11
N VAL A 104 22.63 35.67 20.61
CA VAL A 104 21.53 36.28 19.85
C VAL A 104 20.75 37.27 20.73
N PHE A 105 20.38 36.85 21.94
CA PHE A 105 19.63 37.70 22.88
C PHE A 105 20.45 38.89 23.36
N GLY A 106 21.76 38.73 23.52
CA GLY A 106 22.69 39.80 23.85
C GLY A 106 22.84 40.82 22.71
N GLU A 107 23.12 40.36 21.49
CA GLU A 107 23.23 41.23 20.30
C GLU A 107 21.90 41.93 19.98
N ALA A 108 20.77 41.25 20.23
CA ALA A 108 19.44 41.83 20.10
C ALA A 108 19.06 42.75 21.27
N GLN A 109 19.80 42.75 22.38
CA GLN A 109 19.44 43.49 23.60
C GLN A 109 18.00 43.22 24.06
N VAL A 110 17.62 41.95 24.19
CA VAL A 110 16.26 41.59 24.65
C VAL A 110 16.03 42.03 26.10
N SER A 111 14.84 42.53 26.38
CA SER A 111 14.43 42.97 27.73
C SER A 111 13.95 41.79 28.58
N ALA A 112 13.32 40.81 27.95
CA ALA A 112 12.86 39.59 28.59
C ALA A 112 12.95 38.38 27.64
N VAL A 113 12.93 37.18 28.19
CA VAL A 113 12.85 35.91 27.45
C VAL A 113 11.65 35.10 27.93
N LEU A 114 10.84 34.62 26.99
CA LEU A 114 9.79 33.63 27.21
C LEU A 114 10.32 32.23 26.92
N GLY A 115 10.35 31.38 27.94
CA GLY A 115 10.84 30.01 27.93
C GLY A 115 9.74 28.95 27.97
N GLU A 116 10.14 27.69 28.10
CA GLU A 116 9.23 26.53 28.26
C GLU A 116 8.16 26.78 29.33
N GLY A 117 6.92 26.35 29.05
CA GLY A 117 5.76 26.61 29.91
C GLY A 117 5.37 28.09 30.02
N ARG A 118 5.80 28.92 29.05
CA ARG A 118 5.61 30.38 29.02
C ARG A 118 6.25 31.08 30.24
N SER A 119 7.37 30.54 30.73
CA SER A 119 8.13 31.14 31.83
C SER A 119 8.77 32.45 31.38
N LEU A 120 8.60 33.52 32.15
CA LEU A 120 9.13 34.85 31.84
C LEU A 120 10.38 35.12 32.68
N VAL A 121 11.49 35.45 32.02
CA VAL A 121 12.76 35.83 32.67
C VAL A 121 13.19 37.20 32.16
N LEU A 122 13.44 38.14 33.07
CA LEU A 122 13.98 39.45 32.73
C LEU A 122 15.49 39.39 32.50
N HIS A 123 15.94 39.98 31.40
CA HIS A 123 17.36 40.07 31.01
C HIS A 123 17.90 41.51 31.05
N GLY A 124 17.01 42.51 31.04
CA GLY A 124 17.33 43.92 31.16
C GLY A 124 16.21 44.69 31.86
N THR A 125 16.34 46.02 31.96
CA THR A 125 15.24 46.90 32.39
C THR A 125 14.42 47.26 31.15
N PRO A 126 13.13 46.87 31.06
CA PRO A 126 12.27 47.28 29.95
C PRO A 126 12.19 48.81 29.85
N LEU A 127 12.27 49.33 28.64
CA LEU A 127 12.20 50.78 28.37
C LEU A 127 11.06 51.13 27.42
N GLY A 128 10.26 50.14 27.03
CA GLY A 128 9.19 50.30 26.07
C GLY A 128 8.06 51.19 26.59
N VAL A 129 7.36 51.80 25.64
CA VAL A 129 6.21 52.65 25.94
C VAL A 129 4.94 51.81 25.95
N PRO A 130 4.06 51.92 26.96
CA PRO A 130 2.78 51.22 26.96
C PRO A 130 1.94 51.60 25.72
N GLY A 131 1.48 50.60 24.96
CA GLY A 131 0.66 50.84 23.78
C GLY A 131 0.50 49.61 22.90
N GLU A 132 -0.28 49.74 21.83
CA GLU A 132 -0.36 48.76 20.74
C GLU A 132 0.67 49.08 19.66
N PRO A 133 1.15 48.09 18.89
CA PRO A 133 2.15 48.33 17.84
C PRO A 133 1.68 49.38 16.82
N GLU A 134 2.59 50.24 16.39
CA GLU A 134 2.44 51.14 15.24
C GLU A 134 3.10 50.54 13.99
N LEU A 135 2.90 51.20 12.85
CA LEU A 135 3.37 50.72 11.54
C LEU A 135 4.90 50.58 11.45
N ASP A 136 5.63 51.53 12.05
CA ASP A 136 7.09 51.61 11.98
C ASP A 136 7.79 50.87 13.12
N ASP A 137 7.02 50.30 14.06
CA ASP A 137 7.58 49.45 15.12
C ASP A 137 8.08 48.12 14.52
N ASP A 138 9.16 47.59 15.07
CA ASP A 138 9.68 46.27 14.69
C ASP A 138 8.67 45.18 15.12
N ALA A 139 8.27 44.32 14.17
CA ALA A 139 7.44 43.15 14.45
C ALA A 139 8.29 41.96 14.91
N TRP A 140 9.43 41.73 14.24
CA TRP A 140 10.35 40.65 14.57
C TRP A 140 11.79 40.99 14.20
N ILE A 141 12.73 40.30 14.85
CA ILE A 141 14.15 40.37 14.55
C ILE A 141 14.70 38.96 14.41
N ILE A 142 15.14 38.59 13.22
CA ILE A 142 15.68 37.26 12.91
C ILE A 142 17.17 37.37 12.61
N PHE A 143 17.97 36.46 13.18
CA PHE A 143 19.43 36.47 13.03
C PHE A 143 19.92 35.52 11.94
N THR A 144 20.81 36.00 11.08
CA THR A 144 21.46 35.23 10.00
C THR A 144 22.98 35.11 10.20
N SER A 145 23.62 34.12 9.57
CA SER A 145 25.07 33.90 9.67
C SER A 145 25.85 35.02 9.00
N GLY A 146 26.89 35.53 9.67
CA GLY A 146 27.71 36.64 9.17
C GLY A 146 29.09 36.20 8.68
N SER A 147 29.55 36.80 7.58
CA SER A 147 30.92 36.64 7.02
C SER A 147 32.09 36.98 7.95
N THR A 148 31.80 37.44 9.17
CA THR A 148 32.78 37.86 10.20
C THR A 148 32.71 36.98 11.46
N GLY A 149 31.92 35.91 11.44
CA GLY A 149 31.70 35.01 12.59
C GLY A 149 30.64 35.49 13.60
N LYS A 150 30.20 36.75 13.53
CA LYS A 150 29.09 37.28 14.37
C LYS A 150 27.74 37.24 13.66
N PRO A 151 26.65 36.75 14.31
CA PRO A 151 25.31 36.72 13.74
C PRO A 151 24.78 38.15 13.49
N LYS A 152 23.97 38.34 12.44
CA LYS A 152 23.42 39.65 12.03
C LYS A 152 21.91 39.67 12.23
N GLY A 153 21.41 40.58 13.08
CA GLY A 153 19.97 40.74 13.32
C GLY A 153 19.32 41.59 12.22
N VAL A 154 18.31 41.02 11.55
CA VAL A 154 17.47 41.68 10.55
C VAL A 154 16.13 42.02 11.21
N ALA A 155 15.84 43.32 11.35
CA ALA A 155 14.62 43.83 11.93
C ALA A 155 13.60 44.17 10.84
N VAL A 156 12.41 43.59 10.95
CA VAL A 156 11.28 43.80 10.03
C VAL A 156 10.19 44.57 10.76
N THR A 157 9.69 45.65 10.14
CA THR A 157 8.61 46.47 10.71
C THR A 157 7.24 45.83 10.54
N HIS A 158 6.28 46.26 11.35
CA HIS A 158 4.88 45.90 11.19
C HIS A 158 4.33 46.22 9.80
N ARG A 159 4.71 47.38 9.22
CA ARG A 159 4.31 47.78 7.87
C ARG A 159 4.79 46.79 6.82
N SER A 160 6.07 46.42 6.84
CA SER A 160 6.64 45.48 5.86
C SER A 160 6.06 44.07 6.04
N ALA A 161 5.94 43.61 7.29
CA ALA A 161 5.36 42.30 7.59
C ALA A 161 3.89 42.18 7.17
N ALA A 162 3.04 43.15 7.51
CA ALA A 162 1.63 43.12 7.12
C ALA A 162 1.45 43.27 5.60
N ALA A 163 2.28 44.09 4.95
CA ALA A 163 2.28 44.19 3.49
C ALA A 163 2.64 42.85 2.83
N PHE A 164 3.60 42.10 3.37
CA PHE A 164 3.97 40.76 2.89
C PHE A 164 2.77 39.82 2.96
N VAL A 165 2.12 39.75 4.13
CA VAL A 165 0.96 38.88 4.35
C VAL A 165 -0.20 39.21 3.39
N ASP A 166 -0.49 40.49 3.16
CA ASP A 166 -1.56 40.91 2.26
C ASP A 166 -1.22 40.74 0.78
N ALA A 167 0.05 40.89 0.39
CA ALA A 167 0.50 40.68 -0.98
C ALA A 167 0.51 39.19 -1.33
N GLU A 168 1.01 38.35 -0.43
CA GLU A 168 1.02 36.89 -0.57
C GLU A 168 -0.41 36.32 -0.65
N ALA A 169 -1.35 36.87 0.13
CA ALA A 169 -2.75 36.46 0.10
C ALA A 169 -3.44 36.69 -1.26
N ARG A 170 -2.82 37.44 -2.18
CA ARG A 170 -3.35 37.65 -3.55
C ARG A 170 -2.78 36.67 -4.56
N LEU A 171 -1.82 35.84 -4.18
CA LEU A 171 -1.18 34.88 -5.08
C LEU A 171 -1.90 33.53 -5.07
N PHE A 172 -2.08 32.96 -3.89
CA PHE A 172 -2.37 31.54 -3.76
C PHE A 172 -3.87 31.25 -3.84
N LEU A 173 -4.22 30.20 -4.58
CA LEU A 173 -5.57 29.61 -4.62
C LEU A 173 -6.71 30.62 -4.86
N GLN A 174 -6.52 31.63 -5.71
CA GLN A 174 -7.55 32.67 -5.93
C GLN A 174 -8.86 32.11 -6.50
N ASP A 175 -8.82 30.98 -7.21
CA ASP A 175 -10.00 30.28 -7.72
C ASP A 175 -10.77 29.50 -6.61
N GLU A 176 -10.07 29.04 -5.57
CA GLU A 176 -10.62 28.33 -4.41
C GLU A 176 -9.94 28.83 -3.12
N PRO A 177 -10.32 30.02 -2.61
CA PRO A 177 -9.56 30.71 -1.55
C PRO A 177 -9.32 29.88 -0.29
N ILE A 178 -8.24 30.19 0.43
CA ILE A 178 -7.94 29.64 1.76
C ILE A 178 -9.00 30.13 2.76
N GLY A 179 -9.42 29.28 3.69
CA GLY A 179 -10.47 29.57 4.65
C GLY A 179 -10.34 28.79 5.97
N PRO A 180 -11.31 28.92 6.88
CA PRO A 180 -11.26 28.33 8.23
C PRO A 180 -11.22 26.81 8.30
N GLU A 181 -11.55 26.13 7.21
CA GLU A 181 -11.43 24.68 7.04
C GLU A 181 -10.01 24.22 6.72
N ASP A 182 -9.11 25.13 6.35
CA ASP A 182 -7.73 24.78 6.02
C ASP A 182 -6.85 24.59 7.25
N ARG A 183 -5.83 23.77 7.05
CA ARG A 183 -4.85 23.41 8.05
C ARG A 183 -3.47 23.60 7.46
N VAL A 184 -2.73 24.57 8.00
CA VAL A 184 -1.39 24.95 7.57
C VAL A 184 -0.37 24.25 8.46
N LEU A 185 0.56 23.52 7.85
CA LEU A 185 1.70 22.95 8.59
C LEU A 185 2.56 24.07 9.16
N ALA A 186 2.91 23.97 10.44
CA ALA A 186 4.00 24.74 11.03
C ALA A 186 5.18 23.81 11.34
N GLY A 187 6.11 23.68 10.40
CA GLY A 187 7.23 22.74 10.48
C GLY A 187 8.61 23.40 10.53
N LEU A 188 8.72 24.67 10.12
CA LEU A 188 10.01 25.38 10.04
C LEU A 188 10.43 25.94 11.41
N SER A 189 11.73 26.25 11.57
CA SER A 189 12.22 26.95 12.78
C SER A 189 11.52 28.30 12.84
N VAL A 190 11.11 28.72 14.03
CA VAL A 190 10.80 30.13 14.28
C VAL A 190 12.01 31.06 14.14
N ALA A 191 13.23 30.52 14.26
CA ALA A 191 14.48 31.20 13.94
C ALA A 191 14.73 31.40 12.42
N PHE A 192 13.86 30.85 11.55
CA PHE A 192 13.86 31.13 10.11
C PHE A 192 12.61 31.94 9.75
N ASP A 193 12.79 32.96 8.93
CA ASP A 193 11.73 33.86 8.47
C ASP A 193 10.65 33.17 7.64
N ALA A 194 10.96 32.04 7.00
CA ALA A 194 9.96 31.18 6.34
C ALA A 194 8.89 30.64 7.31
N SER A 195 9.14 30.56 8.62
CA SER A 195 8.07 30.25 9.59
C SER A 195 7.03 31.37 9.71
N CYS A 196 7.40 32.61 9.37
CA CYS A 196 6.45 33.73 9.30
C CYS A 196 5.43 33.51 8.18
N GLU A 197 5.84 32.92 7.05
CA GLU A 197 4.92 32.50 5.98
C GLU A 197 3.92 31.47 6.53
N GLU A 198 4.37 30.39 7.18
CA GLU A 198 3.48 29.38 7.77
C GLU A 198 2.44 29.98 8.73
N MET A 199 2.89 30.83 9.67
CA MET A 199 2.03 31.45 10.68
C MET A 199 0.98 32.38 10.07
N TRP A 200 1.42 33.31 9.22
CA TRP A 200 0.54 34.36 8.71
C TRP A 200 -0.30 33.90 7.52
N LEU A 201 0.13 32.87 6.79
CA LEU A 201 -0.71 32.18 5.81
C LEU A 201 -1.90 31.48 6.50
N ALA A 202 -1.74 30.95 7.71
CA ALA A 202 -2.88 30.45 8.49
C ALA A 202 -3.77 31.60 8.98
N TRP A 203 -3.17 32.54 9.71
CA TRP A 203 -3.95 33.53 10.45
C TRP A 203 -4.61 34.59 9.59
N ARG A 204 -4.08 34.88 8.40
CA ARG A 204 -4.70 35.81 7.45
C ARG A 204 -6.04 35.33 6.90
N TYR A 205 -6.27 34.03 6.87
CA TYR A 205 -7.46 33.41 6.28
C TYR A 205 -8.43 32.82 7.30
N GLY A 206 -8.16 32.97 8.60
CA GLY A 206 -8.96 32.30 9.63
C GLY A 206 -8.71 30.79 9.71
N ALA A 207 -7.63 30.29 9.10
CA ALA A 207 -7.28 28.87 9.02
C ALA A 207 -6.52 28.40 10.27
N CYS A 208 -6.43 27.09 10.45
CA CYS A 208 -5.76 26.49 11.59
C CYS A 208 -4.25 26.33 11.32
N LEU A 209 -3.41 26.88 12.19
CA LEU A 209 -1.98 26.55 12.23
C LEU A 209 -1.79 25.23 13.00
N VAL A 210 -1.05 24.28 12.44
CA VAL A 210 -0.85 22.95 13.05
C VAL A 210 0.64 22.74 13.35
N PRO A 211 1.08 22.94 14.62
CA PRO A 211 2.46 22.76 15.04
C PRO A 211 2.96 21.32 14.89
N ALA A 212 4.03 21.12 14.13
CA ALA A 212 4.74 19.85 14.07
C ALA A 212 5.96 19.88 15.01
N PRO A 213 6.20 18.84 15.84
CA PRO A 213 7.43 18.70 16.59
C PRO A 213 8.65 18.69 15.66
N ARG A 214 9.76 19.33 16.06
CA ARG A 214 10.96 19.44 15.21
C ARG A 214 11.62 18.09 14.96
N SER A 215 11.53 17.19 15.93
CA SER A 215 11.94 15.79 15.80
C SER A 215 11.22 15.10 14.64
N LEU A 216 9.91 15.31 14.50
CA LEU A 216 9.10 14.76 13.41
C LEU A 216 9.48 15.40 12.06
N VAL A 217 9.60 16.72 11.98
CA VAL A 217 9.94 17.42 10.72
C VAL A 217 11.30 16.98 10.19
N ARG A 218 12.28 16.78 11.09
CA ARG A 218 13.64 16.31 10.75
C ARG A 218 13.67 14.90 10.15
N THR A 219 12.74 14.01 10.52
CA THR A 219 12.68 12.65 9.95
C THR A 219 12.42 12.66 8.45
N GLY A 220 11.79 13.72 7.93
CA GLY A 220 11.35 13.88 6.55
C GLY A 220 10.23 12.91 6.15
N MET A 221 10.46 11.61 6.31
CA MET A 221 9.59 10.53 5.82
C MET A 221 8.40 10.24 6.74
N ASP A 222 8.53 10.45 8.06
CA ASP A 222 7.42 10.28 9.01
C ASP A 222 6.48 11.49 9.04
N LEU A 223 6.94 12.65 8.54
CA LEU A 223 6.10 13.81 8.35
C LEU A 223 4.96 13.49 7.37
N GLY A 224 5.21 12.67 6.35
CA GLY A 224 4.19 12.35 5.34
C GLY A 224 2.90 11.71 5.91
N PRO A 225 2.98 10.58 6.64
CA PRO A 225 1.84 10.01 7.35
C PRO A 225 1.20 10.98 8.36
N TRP A 226 2.00 11.82 9.02
CA TRP A 226 1.49 12.83 9.95
C TRP A 226 0.70 13.95 9.24
N LEU A 227 1.13 14.40 8.06
CA LEU A 227 0.38 15.37 7.24
C LEU A 227 -1.03 14.84 6.95
N VAL A 228 -1.14 13.54 6.67
CA VAL A 228 -2.42 12.86 6.41
C VAL A 228 -3.26 12.72 7.68
N GLU A 229 -2.64 12.34 8.80
CA GLU A 229 -3.33 12.20 10.09
C GLU A 229 -3.87 13.54 10.60
N GLN A 230 -3.11 14.61 10.43
CA GLN A 230 -3.47 15.96 10.83
C GLN A 230 -4.29 16.72 9.79
N GLU A 231 -4.70 16.06 8.70
CA GLU A 231 -5.53 16.63 7.63
C GLU A 231 -4.97 17.95 7.06
N ILE A 232 -3.64 18.03 6.88
CA ILE A 232 -2.95 19.24 6.39
C ILE A 232 -3.37 19.54 4.94
N THR A 233 -3.77 20.79 4.69
CA THR A 233 -4.21 21.26 3.36
C THR A 233 -3.25 22.26 2.72
N VAL A 234 -2.37 22.89 3.50
CA VAL A 234 -1.41 23.88 3.04
C VAL A 234 -0.04 23.60 3.65
N VAL A 235 1.00 23.59 2.80
CA VAL A 235 2.38 23.35 3.23
C VAL A 235 3.31 24.39 2.58
N SER A 236 4.05 25.12 3.41
CA SER A 236 5.27 25.81 2.98
C SER A 236 6.50 25.05 3.48
N THR A 237 7.50 24.87 2.62
CA THR A 237 8.69 24.08 2.94
C THR A 237 9.85 24.34 1.97
N VAL A 238 11.01 23.76 2.25
CA VAL A 238 12.12 23.68 1.31
C VAL A 238 11.96 22.51 0.32
N PRO A 239 12.41 22.64 -0.95
CA PRO A 239 12.41 21.57 -1.95
C PRO A 239 13.01 20.26 -1.46
N THR A 240 14.14 20.29 -0.73
CA THR A 240 14.79 19.08 -0.24
C THR A 240 13.90 18.26 0.69
N LEU A 241 13.13 18.91 1.57
CA LEU A 241 12.24 18.21 2.49
C LEU A 241 11.03 17.64 1.75
N ALA A 242 10.45 18.40 0.82
CA ALA A 242 9.37 17.92 -0.03
C ALA A 242 9.79 16.79 -0.99
N ALA A 243 11.06 16.73 -1.35
CA ALA A 243 11.61 15.67 -2.17
C ALA A 243 11.49 14.29 -1.49
N LEU A 244 11.58 14.26 -0.15
CA LEU A 244 11.50 13.06 0.69
C LEU A 244 10.06 12.57 0.89
N TRP A 245 9.06 13.44 0.73
CA TRP A 245 7.68 13.06 0.99
C TRP A 245 7.13 12.14 -0.10
N PRO A 246 6.47 11.04 0.28
CA PRO A 246 5.60 10.32 -0.64
C PRO A 246 4.56 11.30 -1.20
N VAL A 247 4.31 11.30 -2.51
CA VAL A 247 3.36 12.24 -3.15
C VAL A 247 1.96 12.12 -2.52
N GLU A 248 1.64 10.94 -1.97
CA GLU A 248 0.37 10.61 -1.34
C GLU A 248 0.16 11.25 0.02
N ALA A 249 1.25 11.62 0.69
CA ALA A 249 1.18 12.42 1.91
C ALA A 249 0.67 13.83 1.64
N LEU A 250 0.80 14.29 0.39
CA LEU A 250 0.40 15.62 -0.04
C LEU A 250 -0.99 15.61 -0.67
N ASP A 251 -1.68 14.47 -0.77
CA ASP A 251 -2.96 14.34 -1.50
C ASP A 251 -4.04 15.35 -1.05
N ASP A 252 -4.14 15.60 0.25
CA ASP A 252 -5.08 16.57 0.81
C ASP A 252 -4.46 18.00 0.86
N VAL A 253 -3.16 18.14 0.56
CA VAL A 253 -2.45 19.41 0.37
C VAL A 253 -2.80 20.02 -0.99
N ARG A 254 -3.55 21.12 -0.96
CA ARG A 254 -3.99 21.88 -2.13
C ARG A 254 -3.08 23.05 -2.50
N LEU A 255 -2.27 23.52 -1.55
CA LEU A 255 -1.24 24.54 -1.77
C LEU A 255 0.11 24.06 -1.25
N LEU A 256 1.09 24.03 -2.13
CA LEU A 256 2.47 23.69 -1.81
C LEU A 256 3.40 24.83 -2.22
N ILE A 257 4.09 25.41 -1.24
CA ILE A 257 4.99 26.54 -1.45
C ILE A 257 6.42 26.06 -1.21
N PHE A 258 7.30 26.31 -2.17
CA PHE A 258 8.72 26.04 -2.07
C PHE A 258 9.49 27.35 -1.99
N GLY A 259 10.32 27.46 -0.94
CA GLY A 259 11.23 28.57 -0.77
C GLY A 259 12.57 28.12 -0.21
N GLY A 260 13.51 29.05 -0.07
CA GLY A 260 14.76 28.81 0.63
C GLY A 260 15.83 28.03 -0.15
N GLU A 261 15.50 27.22 -1.16
CA GLU A 261 16.46 26.50 -2.04
C GLU A 261 16.08 26.58 -3.52
N ALA A 262 17.03 26.26 -4.41
CA ALA A 262 16.70 26.05 -5.81
C ALA A 262 15.85 24.78 -5.95
N CYS A 263 14.64 24.90 -6.50
CA CYS A 263 13.77 23.75 -6.75
C CYS A 263 14.24 22.99 -8.01
N PRO A 264 14.50 21.68 -7.92
CA PRO A 264 14.79 20.86 -9.10
C PRO A 264 13.58 20.82 -10.05
N PRO A 265 13.79 20.89 -11.38
CA PRO A 265 12.70 20.75 -12.36
C PRO A 265 11.89 19.47 -12.18
N GLU A 266 12.55 18.36 -11.88
CA GLU A 266 11.90 17.05 -11.68
C GLU A 266 10.96 17.04 -10.48
N LEU A 267 11.24 17.86 -9.45
CA LEU A 267 10.37 17.99 -8.29
C LEU A 267 9.11 18.80 -8.62
N ALA A 268 9.27 19.87 -9.41
CA ALA A 268 8.16 20.67 -9.91
C ALA A 268 7.24 19.84 -10.83
N GLU A 269 7.81 19.09 -11.78
CA GLU A 269 7.10 18.14 -12.65
C GLU A 269 6.30 17.11 -11.83
N ARG A 270 6.88 16.61 -10.74
CA ARG A 270 6.28 15.58 -9.90
C ARG A 270 5.11 16.09 -9.06
N LEU A 271 5.19 17.33 -8.57
CA LEU A 271 4.28 17.84 -7.53
C LEU A 271 3.24 18.83 -8.05
N ALA A 272 3.47 19.47 -9.20
CA ALA A 272 2.53 20.36 -9.89
C ALA A 272 1.45 19.56 -10.64
N VAL A 273 0.59 18.89 -9.87
CA VAL A 273 -0.49 18.03 -10.38
C VAL A 273 -1.84 18.77 -10.43
N PRO A 274 -2.80 18.35 -11.28
CA PRO A 274 -4.12 18.97 -11.35
C PRO A 274 -4.83 19.00 -9.99
N GLY A 275 -5.31 20.18 -9.58
CA GLY A 275 -5.99 20.39 -8.30
C GLY A 275 -5.09 20.79 -7.13
N ARG A 276 -3.77 20.91 -7.35
CA ARG A 276 -2.81 21.50 -6.40
C ARG A 276 -2.12 22.69 -7.05
N GLU A 277 -2.03 23.80 -6.33
CA GLU A 277 -1.13 24.89 -6.69
C GLU A 277 0.26 24.65 -6.09
N VAL A 278 1.28 24.73 -6.93
CA VAL A 278 2.67 24.66 -6.49
C VAL A 278 3.36 25.96 -6.87
N TRP A 279 3.96 26.61 -5.88
CA TRP A 279 4.61 27.91 -6.04
C TRP A 279 6.07 27.82 -5.66
N ASN A 280 6.93 28.47 -6.42
CA ASN A 280 8.32 28.71 -6.05
C ASN A 280 8.42 30.18 -5.61
N THR A 281 8.73 30.40 -4.34
CA THR A 281 8.90 31.72 -3.72
C THR A 281 10.39 31.99 -3.49
N TYR A 282 10.77 33.25 -3.61
CA TYR A 282 12.12 33.72 -3.35
C TYR A 282 12.06 35.04 -2.59
N GLY A 283 12.86 35.12 -1.54
CA GLY A 283 13.16 36.35 -0.83
C GLY A 283 14.32 36.13 0.11
N PRO A 284 15.26 37.08 0.22
CA PRO A 284 16.15 37.15 1.36
C PRO A 284 15.40 37.69 2.59
N THR A 285 15.86 37.36 3.80
CA THR A 285 15.31 37.88 5.05
C THR A 285 15.28 39.41 5.08
N GLU A 286 16.28 40.01 4.45
CA GLU A 286 16.46 41.45 4.26
C GLU A 286 15.36 42.14 3.42
N ALA A 287 14.56 41.36 2.69
CA ALA A 287 13.42 41.82 1.89
C ALA A 287 12.07 41.25 2.40
N THR A 288 12.02 40.79 3.64
CA THR A 288 10.84 40.27 4.33
C THR A 288 10.25 39.01 3.67
N VAL A 289 10.85 37.86 3.97
CA VAL A 289 10.38 36.49 3.65
C VAL A 289 10.33 36.18 2.14
N VAL A 290 9.39 36.79 1.40
CA VAL A 290 9.17 36.57 -0.03
C VAL A 290 9.14 37.91 -0.75
N ALA A 291 10.00 38.06 -1.75
CA ALA A 291 10.06 39.24 -2.62
C ALA A 291 9.45 38.98 -4.00
N CYS A 292 9.56 37.74 -4.50
CA CYS A 292 8.97 37.32 -5.75
C CYS A 292 8.51 35.86 -5.73
N ALA A 293 7.59 35.52 -6.63
CA ALA A 293 7.06 34.18 -6.74
C ALA A 293 6.74 33.81 -8.19
N ALA A 294 6.83 32.52 -8.50
CA ALA A 294 6.35 31.93 -9.74
C ALA A 294 5.51 30.69 -9.45
N ARG A 295 4.32 30.62 -10.07
CA ARG A 295 3.53 29.39 -10.10
C ARG A 295 4.24 28.38 -11.00
N MET A 296 4.47 27.18 -10.47
CA MET A 296 5.04 26.08 -11.23
C MET A 296 3.92 25.24 -11.84
N THR A 297 4.02 24.99 -13.15
CA THR A 297 3.09 24.12 -13.89
C THR A 297 3.69 22.74 -14.18
N GLY A 298 4.97 22.53 -13.86
CA GLY A 298 5.74 21.36 -14.28
C GLY A 298 6.33 21.46 -15.68
N ASP A 299 6.14 22.58 -16.39
CA ASP A 299 6.68 22.79 -17.74
C ASP A 299 7.63 23.99 -17.79
N GLY A 300 8.72 23.87 -18.55
CA GLY A 300 9.71 24.94 -18.75
C GLY A 300 10.69 25.11 -17.58
N PRO A 301 11.55 26.15 -17.61
CA PRO A 301 12.54 26.35 -16.56
C PRO A 301 11.88 26.79 -15.24
N VAL A 302 12.42 26.30 -14.11
CA VAL A 302 12.03 26.73 -12.77
C VAL A 302 12.45 28.19 -12.58
N ARG A 303 11.46 29.06 -12.34
CA ARG A 303 11.65 30.51 -12.13
C ARG A 303 11.48 30.84 -10.66
N ILE A 304 12.16 31.90 -10.20
CA ILE A 304 11.82 32.58 -8.94
C ILE A 304 10.71 33.63 -9.16
N GLY A 305 10.49 34.03 -10.41
CA GLY A 305 9.24 34.65 -10.85
C GLY A 305 9.23 36.17 -10.81
N LEU A 306 8.04 36.72 -10.55
CA LEU A 306 7.72 38.15 -10.59
C LEU A 306 7.48 38.69 -9.17
N PRO A 307 7.70 39.99 -8.92
CA PRO A 307 7.56 40.57 -7.59
C PRO A 307 6.16 40.44 -7.00
N LEU A 308 6.07 40.51 -5.68
CA LEU A 308 4.80 40.71 -4.96
C LEU A 308 4.28 42.16 -5.11
N ASP A 309 2.98 42.37 -4.84
CA ASP A 309 2.39 43.71 -4.76
C ASP A 309 3.16 44.58 -3.74
N GLY A 310 3.74 45.70 -4.18
CA GLY A 310 4.57 46.58 -3.35
C GLY A 310 6.07 46.25 -3.29
N TRP A 311 6.52 45.16 -3.92
CA TRP A 311 7.94 44.86 -4.13
C TRP A 311 8.35 45.26 -5.55
N GLU A 312 9.59 45.72 -5.69
CA GLU A 312 10.16 46.09 -6.98
C GLU A 312 11.50 45.39 -7.18
N LEU A 313 11.76 44.87 -8.38
CA LEU A 313 13.01 44.14 -8.69
C LEU A 313 13.74 44.75 -9.88
N ALA A 314 15.06 44.85 -9.75
CA ALA A 314 15.97 45.22 -10.82
C ALA A 314 17.07 44.16 -10.97
N VAL A 315 17.43 43.84 -12.21
CA VAL A 315 18.59 43.01 -12.53
C VAL A 315 19.62 43.95 -13.14
N VAL A 316 20.77 44.10 -12.47
CA VAL A 316 21.77 45.13 -12.82
C VAL A 316 23.14 44.53 -13.14
N ASP A 317 23.89 45.23 -13.98
CA ASP A 317 25.28 44.91 -14.27
C ASP A 317 26.24 45.43 -13.17
N ALA A 318 27.55 45.26 -13.39
CA ALA A 318 28.58 45.71 -12.46
C ALA A 318 28.66 47.24 -12.28
N ARG A 319 27.99 48.03 -13.14
CA ARG A 319 27.90 49.50 -13.05
C ARG A 319 26.61 49.95 -12.35
N GLY A 320 25.72 49.01 -12.01
CA GLY A 320 24.40 49.32 -11.45
C GLY A 320 23.37 49.70 -12.50
N GLU A 321 23.65 49.45 -13.78
CA GLU A 321 22.70 49.70 -14.88
C GLU A 321 21.83 48.47 -15.13
N VAL A 322 20.56 48.68 -15.48
CA VAL A 322 19.62 47.58 -15.71
C VAL A 322 20.00 46.82 -16.99
N VAL A 323 20.12 45.50 -16.89
CA VAL A 323 20.48 44.63 -18.02
C VAL A 323 19.32 44.45 -19.00
N ALA A 324 19.61 44.03 -20.24
CA ALA A 324 18.56 43.72 -21.22
C ALA A 324 17.84 42.39 -20.89
N MET A 325 16.63 42.20 -21.42
CA MET A 325 15.93 40.92 -21.31
C MET A 325 16.74 39.79 -21.97
N GLY A 326 16.91 38.69 -21.26
CA GLY A 326 17.73 37.53 -21.61
C GLY A 326 19.15 37.57 -21.02
N GLU A 327 19.59 38.71 -20.47
CA GLU A 327 20.94 38.85 -19.92
C GLU A 327 20.99 38.53 -18.41
N PRO A 328 22.11 37.94 -17.93
CA PRO A 328 22.34 37.73 -16.51
C PRO A 328 22.85 39.01 -15.81
N GLY A 329 22.49 39.20 -14.55
CA GLY A 329 22.99 40.28 -13.70
C GLY A 329 22.69 40.03 -12.22
N GLU A 330 23.09 40.96 -11.36
CA GLU A 330 22.83 40.92 -9.92
C GLU A 330 21.39 41.37 -9.61
N LEU A 331 20.70 40.63 -8.74
CA LEU A 331 19.35 40.99 -8.30
C LEU A 331 19.39 42.04 -7.18
N VAL A 332 18.71 43.16 -7.42
CA VAL A 332 18.51 44.25 -6.45
C VAL A 332 17.02 44.43 -6.18
N ILE A 333 16.66 44.56 -4.91
CA ILE A 333 15.28 44.56 -4.42
C ILE A 333 14.96 45.94 -3.81
N GLY A 334 13.78 46.46 -4.13
CA GLY A 334 13.21 47.69 -3.58
C GLY A 334 11.76 47.49 -3.14
N GLY A 335 11.14 48.55 -2.62
CA GLY A 335 9.73 48.56 -2.23
C GLY A 335 9.47 48.40 -0.72
N VAL A 336 8.22 48.11 -0.37
CA VAL A 336 7.72 48.15 1.01
C VAL A 336 8.31 47.06 1.92
N GLY A 337 8.86 45.99 1.34
CA GLY A 337 9.41 44.84 2.07
C GLY A 337 10.83 45.00 2.60
N LEU A 338 11.50 46.14 2.37
CA LEU A 338 12.87 46.32 2.82
C LEU A 338 12.96 46.37 4.35
N ALA A 339 13.74 45.45 4.91
CA ALA A 339 14.07 45.42 6.33
C ALA A 339 15.26 46.35 6.65
N ARG A 340 15.78 46.25 7.88
CA ARG A 340 17.03 46.90 8.30
C ARG A 340 17.89 45.97 9.13
N TYR A 341 19.20 46.14 9.06
CA TYR A 341 20.09 45.52 10.06
C TYR A 341 20.07 46.31 11.36
N LEU A 342 20.24 45.62 12.50
CA LEU A 342 20.46 46.29 13.79
C LEU A 342 21.77 47.09 13.83
N ASP A 343 22.77 46.64 13.06
CA ASP A 343 24.03 47.34 12.85
C ASP A 343 23.86 48.41 11.76
N ALA A 344 23.85 49.68 12.16
CA ALA A 344 23.65 50.81 11.25
C ALA A 344 24.73 50.93 10.16
N GLY A 345 25.96 50.47 10.42
CA GLY A 345 27.04 50.48 9.44
C GLY A 345 26.81 49.44 8.34
N LYS A 346 26.47 48.22 8.72
CA LYS A 346 26.10 47.16 7.77
C LYS A 346 24.81 47.49 7.03
N ASP A 347 23.86 48.13 7.70
CA ASP A 347 22.62 48.60 7.08
C ASP A 347 22.90 49.56 5.93
N ALA A 348 23.69 50.60 6.18
CA ALA A 348 24.08 51.56 5.15
C ALA A 348 24.91 50.94 4.01
N GLU A 349 25.73 49.91 4.31
CA GLU A 349 26.51 49.20 3.29
C GLU A 349 25.61 48.35 2.37
N LYS A 350 24.67 47.60 2.93
CA LYS A 350 23.87 46.61 2.18
C LYS A 350 22.59 47.18 1.57
N TYR A 351 22.05 48.24 2.16
CA TYR A 351 20.88 48.96 1.67
C TYR A 351 21.27 50.32 1.10
N ALA A 352 21.88 50.31 -0.08
CA ALA A 352 22.40 51.50 -0.75
C ALA A 352 21.38 52.07 -1.76
N PRO A 353 21.48 53.37 -2.12
CA PRO A 353 20.69 53.93 -3.22
C PRO A 353 20.99 53.23 -4.55
N LEU A 354 19.99 53.12 -5.42
CA LEU A 354 20.14 52.67 -6.81
C LEU A 354 19.68 53.79 -7.77
N PRO A 355 20.59 54.71 -8.17
CA PRO A 355 20.23 55.89 -8.96
C PRO A 355 19.60 55.59 -10.31
N SER A 356 20.00 54.49 -10.97
CA SER A 356 19.45 54.05 -12.26
C SER A 356 17.94 53.74 -12.20
N MET A 357 17.42 53.48 -11.00
CA MET A 357 16.02 53.20 -10.72
C MET A 357 15.33 54.31 -9.91
N GLY A 358 16.05 55.36 -9.53
CA GLY A 358 15.55 56.42 -8.65
C GLY A 358 15.24 55.96 -7.22
N TRP A 359 15.76 54.80 -6.79
CA TRP A 359 15.53 54.28 -5.44
C TRP A 359 16.53 54.88 -4.46
N GLU A 360 16.04 55.51 -3.39
CA GLU A 360 16.88 56.06 -2.32
C GLU A 360 17.46 54.96 -1.41
N ARG A 361 16.82 53.79 -1.38
CA ARG A 361 17.25 52.62 -0.61
C ARG A 361 16.89 51.35 -1.37
N ALA A 362 17.87 50.48 -1.59
CA ALA A 362 17.71 49.22 -2.31
C ALA A 362 18.62 48.15 -1.70
N TYR A 363 18.13 46.92 -1.58
CA TYR A 363 18.91 45.80 -1.07
C TYR A 363 19.60 45.04 -2.21
N ARG A 364 20.94 44.96 -2.16
CA ARG A 364 21.74 44.17 -3.11
C ARG A 364 21.87 42.73 -2.59
N SER A 365 21.21 41.77 -3.24
CA SER A 365 21.11 40.39 -2.74
C SER A 365 22.38 39.55 -2.86
N GLY A 366 23.27 39.92 -3.79
CA GLY A 366 24.41 39.09 -4.22
C GLY A 366 24.04 37.86 -5.06
N ASP A 367 22.75 37.68 -5.37
CA ASP A 367 22.25 36.60 -6.22
C ASP A 367 22.31 37.00 -7.70
N VAL A 368 22.75 36.07 -8.55
CA VAL A 368 22.83 36.25 -9.99
C VAL A 368 21.61 35.61 -10.64
N VAL A 369 20.88 36.40 -11.42
CA VAL A 369 19.64 35.98 -12.08
C VAL A 369 19.66 36.37 -13.55
N ARG A 370 18.87 35.68 -14.37
CA ARG A 370 18.57 36.09 -15.75
C ARG A 370 17.21 36.76 -15.81
N ALA A 371 17.16 37.94 -16.41
CA ALA A 371 15.92 38.67 -16.64
C ALA A 371 15.16 38.04 -17.82
N GLU A 372 13.96 37.50 -17.61
CA GLU A 372 13.08 37.02 -18.69
C GLU A 372 11.70 37.66 -18.60
N PRO A 373 10.97 37.83 -19.73
CA PRO A 373 9.61 38.40 -19.72
C PRO A 373 8.63 37.65 -18.80
N GLU A 374 8.77 36.33 -18.71
CA GLU A 374 7.91 35.45 -17.91
C GLU A 374 8.33 35.39 -16.42
N GLY A 375 9.40 36.09 -16.03
CA GLY A 375 9.91 36.15 -14.66
C GLY A 375 11.37 35.73 -14.54
N LEU A 376 11.97 36.00 -13.38
CA LEU A 376 13.41 35.82 -13.16
C LEU A 376 13.79 34.33 -13.05
N VAL A 377 14.93 33.96 -13.65
CA VAL A 377 15.56 32.63 -13.50
C VAL A 377 16.80 32.76 -12.63
N PHE A 378 16.87 31.98 -11.54
CA PHE A 378 18.02 31.97 -10.64
C PHE A 378 19.20 31.21 -11.26
N LEU A 379 20.39 31.83 -11.29
CA LEU A 379 21.61 31.24 -11.89
C LEU A 379 22.66 30.85 -10.85
N GLY A 380 22.54 31.31 -9.61
CA GLY A 380 23.50 31.05 -8.54
C GLY A 380 23.86 32.31 -7.76
N ARG A 381 24.96 32.24 -7.01
CA ARG A 381 25.51 33.36 -6.25
C ARG A 381 26.85 33.79 -6.80
N ALA A 382 27.19 35.06 -6.60
CA ALA A 382 28.50 35.60 -6.93
C ALA A 382 29.56 35.28 -5.84
N ASP A 383 29.17 34.77 -4.66
CA ASP A 383 30.02 34.45 -3.51
C ASP A 383 30.07 32.92 -3.19
N GLU A 384 30.87 32.50 -2.19
CA GLU A 384 31.17 31.09 -1.84
C GLU A 384 30.10 30.42 -0.93
N GLN A 385 28.88 30.97 -0.90
CA GLN A 385 27.82 30.54 0.01
C GLN A 385 27.03 29.35 -0.55
N ILE A 386 26.80 28.31 0.26
CA ILE A 386 26.08 27.09 -0.15
C ILE A 386 24.74 26.93 0.59
N LYS A 387 23.90 26.00 0.12
CA LYS A 387 22.68 25.58 0.83
C LYS A 387 22.71 24.06 1.07
N LEU A 388 22.54 23.61 2.32
CA LEU A 388 22.48 22.19 2.69
C LEU A 388 21.25 21.96 3.57
N GLY A 389 20.34 21.08 3.17
CA GLY A 389 19.14 20.73 3.95
C GLY A 389 18.24 21.92 4.29
N GLY A 390 18.09 22.88 3.38
CA GLY A 390 17.29 24.10 3.54
C GLY A 390 18.03 25.28 4.17
N ARG A 391 19.26 25.08 4.67
CA ARG A 391 20.01 26.11 5.43
C ARG A 391 21.06 26.76 4.56
N ARG A 392 21.15 28.08 4.64
CA ARG A 392 22.23 28.87 4.04
C ARG A 392 23.48 28.70 4.89
N ILE A 393 24.51 28.07 4.35
CA ILE A 393 25.78 27.78 5.04
C ILE A 393 26.90 28.56 4.37
N GLU A 394 27.65 29.29 5.18
CA GLU A 394 28.92 29.89 4.76
C GLU A 394 30.04 28.88 5.04
N LEU A 395 30.64 28.27 4.01
CA LEU A 395 31.75 27.33 4.21
C LEU A 395 32.91 28.00 4.96
N GLY A 396 33.09 29.31 4.80
CA GLY A 396 34.08 30.09 5.54
C GLY A 396 33.86 30.14 7.06
N GLU A 397 32.61 30.03 7.54
CA GLU A 397 32.30 29.93 8.98
C GLU A 397 32.81 28.60 9.54
N VAL A 398 32.58 27.51 8.79
CA VAL A 398 33.06 26.17 9.15
C VAL A 398 34.59 26.09 9.01
N ASP A 399 35.18 26.69 7.96
CA ASP A 399 36.63 26.78 7.78
C ASP A 399 37.29 27.49 8.97
N SER A 400 36.69 28.59 9.43
CA SER A 400 37.21 29.38 10.56
C SER A 400 37.10 28.64 11.88
N ALA A 401 35.96 27.98 12.13
CA ALA A 401 35.76 27.16 13.32
C ALA A 401 36.72 25.96 13.35
N LEU A 402 36.92 25.29 12.21
CA LEU A 402 37.90 24.21 12.08
C LEU A 402 39.34 24.69 12.28
N ALA A 403 39.69 25.87 11.76
CA ALA A 403 41.01 26.46 11.92
C ALA A 403 41.29 26.97 13.34
N ALA A 404 40.23 27.26 14.12
CA ALA A 404 40.34 27.69 15.52
C ALA A 404 40.58 26.52 16.49
N LEU A 405 40.48 25.27 16.03
CA LEU A 405 40.69 24.09 16.86
C LEU A 405 42.16 23.94 17.29
N PRO A 406 42.44 23.57 18.55
CA PRO A 406 43.80 23.30 19.02
C PRO A 406 44.48 22.20 18.19
N GLY A 407 45.69 22.48 17.69
CA GLY A 407 46.48 21.52 16.92
C GLY A 407 46.11 21.39 15.45
N VAL A 408 45.43 22.39 14.85
CA VAL A 408 45.13 22.44 13.41
C VAL A 408 45.98 23.51 12.71
N ALA A 409 46.83 23.09 11.76
CA ALA A 409 47.68 23.98 10.95
C ALA A 409 46.96 24.57 9.72
N GLY A 410 45.87 23.95 9.29
CA GLY A 410 45.06 24.42 8.17
C GLY A 410 43.76 23.63 8.06
N ALA A 411 42.68 24.29 7.67
CA ALA A 411 41.38 23.66 7.55
C ALA A 411 40.60 24.11 6.32
N ALA A 412 39.76 23.21 5.80
CA ALA A 412 38.76 23.53 4.79
C ALA A 412 37.57 22.56 4.85
N ALA A 413 36.35 23.08 4.74
CA ALA A 413 35.12 22.32 4.65
C ALA A 413 34.70 22.14 3.18
N ALA A 414 34.18 20.96 2.85
CA ALA A 414 33.57 20.66 1.56
C ALA A 414 32.40 19.69 1.71
N VAL A 415 31.42 19.78 0.81
CA VAL A 415 30.31 18.83 0.73
C VAL A 415 30.73 17.62 -0.12
N ARG A 416 30.37 16.42 0.31
CA ARG A 416 30.73 15.14 -0.32
C ARG A 416 29.56 14.17 -0.42
N THR A 417 29.58 13.30 -1.42
CA THR A 417 28.52 12.32 -1.67
C THR A 417 28.96 10.91 -1.24
N THR A 418 28.29 10.33 -0.26
CA THR A 418 28.56 8.96 0.25
C THR A 418 28.31 7.87 -0.80
N ARG A 419 28.80 6.63 -0.56
CA ARG A 419 28.54 5.47 -1.44
C ARG A 419 27.04 5.18 -1.63
N GLY A 420 26.20 5.56 -0.66
CA GLY A 420 24.75 5.44 -0.72
C GLY A 420 24.04 6.59 -1.44
N GLY A 421 24.76 7.63 -1.89
CA GLY A 421 24.20 8.78 -2.62
C GLY A 421 23.86 10.01 -1.77
N ASN A 422 24.09 10.00 -0.45
CA ASN A 422 23.76 11.13 0.44
C ASN A 422 24.87 12.20 0.45
N GLN A 423 24.50 13.49 0.50
CA GLN A 423 25.44 14.60 0.71
C GLN A 423 25.77 14.79 2.21
N VAL A 424 27.05 14.90 2.55
CA VAL A 424 27.57 15.11 3.91
C VAL A 424 28.60 16.25 3.91
N LEU A 425 28.66 17.02 5.00
CA LEU A 425 29.66 18.08 5.18
C LEU A 425 30.93 17.46 5.82
N VAL A 426 32.08 17.64 5.16
CA VAL A 426 33.38 17.09 5.59
C VAL A 426 34.36 18.24 5.84
N GLY A 427 35.00 18.24 7.00
CA GLY A 427 35.98 19.23 7.44
C GLY A 427 37.36 18.63 7.36
N TYR A 428 38.14 19.05 6.37
CA TYR A 428 39.50 18.58 6.15
C TYR A 428 40.47 19.40 6.99
N VAL A 429 41.21 18.74 7.87
CA VAL A 429 42.18 19.38 8.78
C VAL A 429 43.58 18.85 8.54
N VAL A 430 44.56 19.74 8.54
CA VAL A 430 45.99 19.41 8.62
C VAL A 430 46.36 19.44 10.09
N ALA A 431 46.52 18.26 10.69
CA ALA A 431 46.78 18.13 12.11
C ALA A 431 48.27 18.33 12.45
N GLU A 432 48.55 18.99 13.57
CA GLU A 432 49.86 19.05 14.23
C GLU A 432 49.96 18.02 15.37
N ASP A 433 51.18 17.83 15.90
CA ASP A 433 51.43 16.89 17.01
C ASP A 433 50.56 17.25 18.24
N GLY A 434 49.67 16.33 18.62
CA GLY A 434 48.75 16.49 19.76
C GLY A 434 47.29 16.82 19.40
N PHE A 435 46.91 16.83 18.12
CA PHE A 435 45.51 16.97 17.69
C PHE A 435 44.63 15.82 18.18
N ASP A 436 43.57 16.14 18.94
CA ASP A 436 42.54 15.19 19.37
C ASP A 436 41.25 15.43 18.58
N GLN A 437 40.93 14.51 17.67
CA GLN A 437 39.75 14.59 16.82
C GLN A 437 38.43 14.53 17.61
N SER A 438 38.38 13.82 18.73
CA SER A 438 37.15 13.67 19.52
C SER A 438 36.84 14.95 20.29
N ALA A 439 37.87 15.52 20.94
CA ALA A 439 37.76 16.82 21.60
C ALA A 439 37.45 17.95 20.61
N ALA A 440 38.01 17.89 19.40
CA ALA A 440 37.70 18.82 18.32
C ALA A 440 36.23 18.76 17.89
N VAL A 441 35.65 17.56 17.73
CA VAL A 441 34.22 17.42 17.40
C VAL A 441 33.33 17.94 18.54
N GLU A 442 33.68 17.70 19.80
CA GLU A 442 32.93 18.27 20.94
C GLU A 442 32.97 19.79 20.96
N GLN A 443 34.13 20.40 20.71
CA GLN A 443 34.26 21.84 20.63
C GLN A 443 33.45 22.44 19.46
N LEU A 444 33.52 21.81 18.27
CA LEU A 444 32.69 22.23 17.14
C LEU A 444 31.20 22.09 17.44
N ARG A 445 30.76 21.09 18.21
CA ARG A 445 29.35 20.94 18.63
C ARG A 445 28.91 22.02 19.62
N ALA A 446 29.83 22.58 20.40
CA ALA A 446 29.56 23.70 21.29
C ALA A 446 29.45 25.02 20.51
N GLU A 447 30.32 25.23 19.52
CA GLU A 447 30.46 26.50 18.80
C GLU A 447 29.57 26.61 17.55
N LEU A 448 29.30 25.51 16.86
CA LEU A 448 28.53 25.47 15.61
C LEU A 448 27.15 24.81 15.82
N PRO A 449 26.12 25.26 15.07
CA PRO A 449 24.85 24.54 14.97
C PRO A 449 25.06 23.08 14.53
N ALA A 450 24.24 22.15 15.02
CA ALA A 450 24.40 20.71 14.76
C ALA A 450 24.52 20.33 13.27
N ALA A 451 23.87 21.05 12.36
CA ALA A 451 23.95 20.79 10.91
C ALA A 451 25.23 21.34 10.24
N LEU A 452 25.98 22.21 10.93
CA LEU A 452 27.24 22.79 10.47
C LEU A 452 28.46 22.05 11.03
N VAL A 453 28.26 21.10 11.96
CA VAL A 453 29.34 20.28 12.51
C VAL A 453 29.78 19.27 11.44
N PRO A 454 30.98 19.41 10.88
CA PRO A 454 31.43 18.55 9.79
C PRO A 454 31.99 17.22 10.29
N LEU A 455 32.01 16.20 9.44
CA LEU A 455 32.86 15.02 9.63
C LEU A 455 34.33 15.44 9.51
N ILE A 456 35.13 15.33 10.57
CA ILE A 456 36.55 15.71 10.52
C ILE A 456 37.36 14.64 9.78
N ALA A 457 38.15 15.08 8.79
CA ALA A 457 39.06 14.25 8.00
C ALA A 457 40.49 14.81 8.12
N VAL A 458 41.41 14.04 8.71
CA VAL A 458 42.81 14.44 8.80
C VAL A 458 43.51 14.19 7.46
N VAL A 459 44.14 15.22 6.89
CA VAL A 459 44.88 15.16 5.62
C VAL A 459 46.29 15.71 5.76
N GLY A 460 47.22 15.19 4.96
CA GLY A 460 48.62 15.64 4.98
C GLY A 460 48.82 17.06 4.46
N THR A 461 48.01 17.50 3.49
CA THR A 461 48.03 18.86 2.93
C THR A 461 46.65 19.24 2.36
N LEU A 462 46.37 20.55 2.28
CA LEU A 462 45.21 21.08 1.55
C LEU A 462 45.63 21.46 0.12
N PRO A 463 45.05 20.87 -0.93
CA PRO A 463 45.32 21.26 -2.31
C PRO A 463 44.84 22.70 -2.55
N THR A 464 45.60 23.49 -3.30
CA THR A 464 45.30 24.91 -3.58
C THR A 464 45.26 25.19 -5.09
N ARG A 465 44.39 26.10 -5.52
CA ARG A 465 44.33 26.62 -6.89
C ARG A 465 45.50 27.58 -7.17
N THR A 466 45.72 27.94 -8.43
CA THR A 466 46.70 28.97 -8.84
C THR A 466 46.48 30.35 -8.20
N SER A 467 45.29 30.60 -7.64
CA SER A 467 44.94 31.81 -6.89
C SER A 467 45.31 31.77 -5.40
N GLY A 468 45.86 30.65 -4.90
CA GLY A 468 46.20 30.48 -3.48
C GLY A 468 45.04 30.06 -2.57
N LYS A 469 43.81 29.94 -3.10
CA LYS A 469 42.64 29.41 -2.37
C LYS A 469 42.62 27.87 -2.37
N VAL A 470 42.03 27.26 -1.33
CA VAL A 470 41.86 25.80 -1.25
C VAL A 470 41.00 25.29 -2.43
N ASP A 471 41.48 24.27 -3.11
CA ASP A 471 40.77 23.59 -4.18
C ASP A 471 39.87 22.49 -3.61
N ARG A 472 38.65 22.87 -3.24
CA ARG A 472 37.69 21.99 -2.57
C ARG A 472 37.27 20.79 -3.44
N ASP A 473 37.45 20.84 -4.75
CA ASP A 473 37.15 19.72 -5.66
C ASP A 473 38.26 18.65 -5.66
N ALA A 474 39.48 19.02 -5.27
CA ALA A 474 40.64 18.14 -5.21
C ALA A 474 40.84 17.45 -3.84
N LEU A 475 40.02 17.78 -2.83
CA LEU A 475 40.11 17.18 -1.50
C LEU A 475 39.67 15.70 -1.51
N PRO A 476 40.40 14.81 -0.81
CA PRO A 476 40.24 13.36 -0.92
C PRO A 476 38.85 12.88 -0.47
N TRP A 477 38.24 12.02 -1.28
CA TRP A 477 36.97 11.37 -0.97
C TRP A 477 36.79 10.11 -1.84
N PRO A 478 36.38 8.95 -1.29
CA PRO A 478 36.10 8.65 0.12
C PRO A 478 37.37 8.57 0.99
N LEU A 479 37.22 8.66 2.31
CA LEU A 479 38.34 8.61 3.27
C LEU A 479 38.84 7.18 3.46
N GLU A 480 40.16 6.98 3.55
CA GLU A 480 40.80 5.67 3.74
C GLU A 480 40.68 5.13 5.19
N SER A 481 40.44 6.01 6.17
CA SER A 481 40.43 5.71 7.62
C SER A 481 39.06 5.93 8.26
N MET A 482 38.05 5.14 7.89
CA MET A 482 36.74 5.13 8.57
C MET A 482 36.72 4.20 9.80
N ASP A 483 37.86 4.04 10.49
CA ASP A 483 37.93 3.30 11.75
C ASP A 483 37.38 4.19 12.88
N THR A 484 36.26 3.76 13.45
CA THR A 484 35.41 4.48 14.39
C THR A 484 36.10 4.86 15.70
N ALA A 485 35.84 6.09 16.16
CA ALA A 485 36.32 6.68 17.40
C ALA A 485 35.92 5.89 18.66
N GLY A 486 36.91 5.60 19.51
CA GLY A 486 36.86 5.61 20.99
C GLY A 486 35.95 4.67 21.80
N VAL A 487 34.74 4.35 21.34
CA VAL A 487 33.74 3.58 22.10
C VAL A 487 33.67 2.15 21.59
N VAL A 488 34.15 1.21 22.42
CA VAL A 488 34.07 -0.22 22.11
C VAL A 488 32.73 -0.75 22.59
N PHE A 489 31.73 -0.75 21.72
CA PHE A 489 30.50 -1.49 21.94
C PHE A 489 30.77 -3.00 21.86
N SER A 490 30.09 -3.78 22.69
CA SER A 490 30.25 -5.23 22.72
C SER A 490 28.95 -5.93 22.29
N GLY A 491 29.04 -7.21 21.91
CA GLY A 491 27.85 -8.01 21.60
C GLY A 491 27.09 -7.56 20.34
N LEU A 492 25.77 -7.43 20.46
CA LEU A 492 24.89 -7.07 19.35
C LEU A 492 25.01 -5.60 18.96
N GLU A 493 25.07 -4.72 19.95
CA GLU A 493 25.16 -3.28 19.74
C GLU A 493 26.42 -2.89 18.98
N GLY A 494 27.56 -3.53 19.27
CA GLY A 494 28.80 -3.28 18.51
C GLY A 494 28.74 -3.73 17.06
N TRP A 495 28.03 -4.82 16.76
CA TRP A 495 27.82 -5.22 15.37
C TRP A 495 26.83 -4.30 14.64
N LEU A 496 25.75 -3.87 15.31
CA LEU A 496 24.82 -2.89 14.74
C LEU A 496 25.51 -1.55 14.50
N ALA A 497 26.44 -1.16 15.38
CA ALA A 497 27.27 0.04 15.24
C ALA A 497 28.11 0.03 13.96
N GLU A 498 28.69 -1.12 13.59
CA GLU A 498 29.38 -1.30 12.31
C GLU A 498 28.45 -1.14 11.10
N GLN A 499 27.23 -1.72 11.17
CA GLN A 499 26.26 -1.59 10.08
C GLN A 499 25.74 -0.16 9.94
N TRP A 500 25.61 0.57 11.06
CA TRP A 500 25.37 2.02 11.06
C TRP A 500 26.49 2.78 10.39
N ALA A 501 27.75 2.51 10.75
CA ALA A 501 28.89 3.18 10.14
C ALA A 501 28.96 2.95 8.62
N ALA A 502 28.63 1.75 8.16
CA ALA A 502 28.58 1.42 6.73
C ALA A 502 27.51 2.22 5.95
N VAL A 503 26.41 2.59 6.62
CA VAL A 503 25.25 3.25 6.03
C VAL A 503 25.31 4.78 6.18
N LEU A 504 25.80 5.27 7.32
CA LEU A 504 25.82 6.68 7.71
C LEU A 504 27.19 7.34 7.56
N GLY A 505 28.24 6.54 7.35
CA GLY A 505 29.62 7.00 7.29
C GLY A 505 30.29 7.20 8.65
N SER A 506 29.55 7.06 9.76
CA SER A 506 30.10 7.11 11.12
C SER A 506 29.32 6.16 12.04
N GLY A 507 30.00 5.58 13.04
CA GLY A 507 29.38 4.70 14.04
C GLY A 507 28.61 5.46 15.13
N PRO A 508 27.71 4.79 15.87
CA PRO A 508 27.02 5.37 17.03
C PRO A 508 27.99 5.89 18.09
N ALA A 509 27.62 6.97 18.78
CA ALA A 509 28.41 7.54 19.87
C ALA A 509 28.13 6.89 21.25
N SER A 510 26.97 6.27 21.44
CA SER A 510 26.55 5.57 22.67
C SER A 510 25.47 4.51 22.39
N GLU A 511 25.10 3.71 23.39
CA GLU A 511 24.03 2.69 23.27
C GLU A 511 22.65 3.33 23.04
N ASP A 512 22.39 4.52 23.59
CA ASP A 512 21.15 5.27 23.36
C ASP A 512 21.21 6.18 22.13
N ALA A 513 22.30 6.13 21.35
CA ALA A 513 22.39 6.87 20.10
C ALA A 513 21.22 6.49 19.21
N ASP A 514 20.56 7.47 18.60
CA ASP A 514 19.41 7.27 17.73
C ASP A 514 19.85 7.21 16.25
N PHE A 515 19.35 6.23 15.49
CA PHE A 515 19.77 6.00 14.10
C PHE A 515 19.50 7.21 13.22
N PHE A 516 18.33 7.82 13.40
CA PHE A 516 17.88 8.96 12.62
C PHE A 516 18.53 10.24 13.13
N ALA A 517 18.76 10.36 14.45
CA ALA A 517 19.54 11.46 15.03
C ALA A 517 21.03 11.43 14.63
N SER A 518 21.56 10.25 14.31
CA SER A 518 22.94 10.05 13.80
C SER A 518 23.06 10.27 12.28
N GLY A 519 21.99 10.73 11.62
CA GLY A 519 21.97 11.04 10.18
C GLY A 519 21.27 10.00 9.29
N GLY A 520 20.52 9.05 9.88
CA GLY A 520 19.75 8.05 9.15
C GLY A 520 18.50 8.60 8.43
N SER A 521 18.12 7.97 7.31
CA SER A 521 16.95 8.27 6.47
C SER A 521 16.19 6.98 6.11
N SER A 522 15.03 7.04 5.45
CA SER A 522 14.29 5.83 5.05
C SER A 522 15.04 4.94 4.05
N LEU A 523 15.85 5.53 3.17
CA LEU A 523 16.70 4.79 2.25
C LEU A 523 17.85 4.13 3.02
N SER A 524 18.46 4.86 3.95
CA SER A 524 19.53 4.35 4.80
C SER A 524 18.98 3.29 5.79
N ALA A 525 17.73 3.40 6.23
CA ALA A 525 17.01 2.39 7.02
C ALA A 525 16.71 1.13 6.19
N ALA A 526 16.27 1.24 4.93
CA ALA A 526 16.08 0.07 4.06
C ALA A 526 17.40 -0.66 3.76
N GLN A 527 18.48 0.11 3.57
CA GLN A 527 19.84 -0.42 3.44
C GLN A 527 20.30 -1.07 4.74
N LEU A 528 20.06 -0.42 5.88
CA LEU A 528 20.34 -0.97 7.21
C LEU A 528 19.54 -2.25 7.44
N VAL A 529 18.26 -2.33 7.08
CA VAL A 529 17.46 -3.57 7.16
C VAL A 529 18.09 -4.67 6.32
N SER A 530 18.55 -4.37 5.11
CA SER A 530 19.23 -5.33 4.24
C SER A 530 20.51 -5.87 4.89
N LEU A 531 21.29 -5.01 5.56
CA LEU A 531 22.49 -5.40 6.30
C LEU A 531 22.14 -6.15 7.59
N VAL A 532 21.15 -5.67 8.35
CA VAL A 532 20.70 -6.24 9.62
C VAL A 532 20.14 -7.66 9.40
N ARG A 533 19.43 -7.88 8.29
CA ARG A 533 18.90 -9.20 7.90
C ARG A 533 19.95 -10.28 7.71
N THR A 534 21.24 -9.92 7.57
CA THR A 534 22.33 -10.91 7.52
C THR A 534 22.50 -11.65 8.85
N ARG A 535 22.24 -10.98 9.99
CA ARG A 535 22.33 -11.56 11.34
C ARG A 535 20.98 -11.74 12.01
N TYR A 536 20.00 -10.88 11.71
CA TYR A 536 18.63 -10.94 12.22
C TYR A 536 17.63 -11.01 11.05
N PRO A 537 17.46 -12.19 10.44
CA PRO A 537 16.65 -12.35 9.22
C PRO A 537 15.17 -11.96 9.39
N SER A 538 14.64 -12.00 10.62
CA SER A 538 13.26 -11.62 10.94
C SER A 538 13.02 -10.11 10.96
N THR A 539 14.07 -9.30 10.78
CA THR A 539 13.98 -7.84 10.78
C THR A 539 13.13 -7.38 9.60
N SER A 540 12.00 -6.80 9.89
CA SER A 540 11.16 -6.09 8.95
C SER A 540 11.62 -4.64 8.86
N VAL A 541 11.28 -3.97 7.76
CA VAL A 541 11.48 -2.52 7.67
C VAL A 541 10.81 -1.81 8.84
N SER A 542 9.62 -2.28 9.24
CA SER A 542 8.87 -1.77 10.39
C SER A 542 9.62 -1.81 11.72
N ASP A 543 10.65 -2.66 11.91
CA ASP A 543 11.34 -2.77 13.20
C ASP A 543 12.28 -1.61 13.49
N ILE A 544 12.94 -1.07 12.46
CA ILE A 544 13.84 0.09 12.61
C ILE A 544 13.03 1.36 12.91
N TYR A 545 11.84 1.50 12.31
CA TYR A 545 10.92 2.61 12.58
C TYR A 545 10.31 2.54 13.99
N GLN A 546 10.10 1.34 14.52
CA GLN A 546 9.51 1.15 15.85
C GLN A 546 10.55 1.19 16.98
N ASN A 547 11.86 1.06 16.67
CA ASN A 547 12.93 0.93 17.65
C ASN A 547 14.18 1.68 17.13
N THR A 548 14.23 2.99 17.36
CA THR A 548 15.13 3.91 16.63
C THR A 548 16.53 4.06 17.25
N THR A 549 16.69 3.85 18.55
CA THR A 549 18.00 3.86 19.24
C THR A 549 18.78 2.56 19.03
N LEU A 550 20.12 2.60 19.09
CA LEU A 550 20.98 1.41 18.98
C LEU A 550 20.57 0.34 20.00
N HIS A 551 20.32 0.74 21.26
CA HIS A 551 19.88 -0.14 22.34
C HIS A 551 18.46 -0.67 22.13
N ALA A 552 17.48 0.17 21.77
CA ALA A 552 16.11 -0.32 21.51
C ALA A 552 16.05 -1.25 20.28
N LEU A 553 16.80 -0.94 19.22
CA LEU A 553 16.93 -1.82 18.06
C LEU A 553 17.60 -3.12 18.47
N ALA A 554 18.73 -3.07 19.20
CA ALA A 554 19.38 -4.24 19.75
C ALA A 554 18.40 -5.08 20.58
N LYS A 555 17.67 -4.48 21.51
CA LYS A 555 16.65 -5.13 22.34
C LYS A 555 15.49 -5.72 21.54
N ARG A 556 15.03 -5.02 20.49
CA ARG A 556 14.03 -5.56 19.56
C ARG A 556 14.57 -6.77 18.82
N LEU A 557 15.80 -6.69 18.33
CA LEU A 557 16.49 -7.79 17.67
C LEU A 557 16.79 -8.93 18.67
N GLU A 558 16.99 -8.66 19.96
CA GLU A 558 17.05 -9.67 21.02
C GLU A 558 15.70 -10.37 21.25
N THR A 559 14.56 -9.69 21.00
CA THR A 559 13.25 -10.37 20.97
C THR A 559 13.12 -11.32 19.79
N TYR A 560 13.89 -11.09 18.72
CA TYR A 560 14.20 -12.11 17.71
C TYR A 560 15.30 -13.03 18.24
N GLY A 561 15.06 -13.61 19.43
CA GLY A 561 16.03 -14.42 20.17
C GLY A 561 16.72 -15.45 19.29
N ASP A 562 17.94 -15.83 19.68
CA ASP A 562 18.89 -16.70 18.95
C ASP A 562 18.20 -17.49 17.85
N THR A 563 18.47 -17.04 16.61
CA THR A 563 18.08 -17.68 15.33
C THR A 563 17.16 -18.87 15.57
N ALA A 564 15.84 -18.61 15.68
CA ALA A 564 14.86 -19.67 15.90
C ALA A 564 15.26 -20.87 15.05
N GLU A 565 15.65 -21.99 15.71
CA GLU A 565 16.37 -23.10 15.08
C GLU A 565 15.84 -23.27 13.66
N VAL A 566 16.68 -22.98 12.66
CA VAL A 566 16.25 -23.01 11.26
C VAL A 566 15.74 -24.41 11.02
N ARG A 567 14.41 -24.54 11.04
CA ARG A 567 13.79 -25.84 11.00
C ARG A 567 14.04 -26.37 9.60
N GLU A 568 14.93 -27.34 9.51
CA GLU A 568 15.16 -28.05 8.26
C GLU A 568 13.84 -28.71 7.85
N VAL A 569 13.32 -28.28 6.70
CA VAL A 569 12.05 -28.79 6.16
C VAL A 569 12.38 -29.95 5.26
N VAL A 570 12.09 -31.17 5.75
CA VAL A 570 12.40 -32.39 5.00
C VAL A 570 11.47 -32.50 3.77
N PRO A 571 12.01 -32.78 2.56
CA PRO A 571 11.21 -33.02 1.36
C PRO A 571 10.20 -34.15 1.53
N THR A 572 9.08 -34.08 0.81
CA THR A 572 8.04 -35.13 0.87
C THR A 572 8.66 -36.50 0.51
N PRO A 573 8.48 -37.54 1.35
CA PRO A 573 9.05 -38.85 1.09
C PRO A 573 8.57 -39.44 -0.24
N ARG A 574 9.47 -40.08 -1.00
CA ARG A 574 9.14 -40.69 -2.29
C ARG A 574 8.04 -41.76 -2.18
N TRP A 575 8.06 -42.53 -1.09
CA TRP A 575 7.06 -43.56 -0.85
C TRP A 575 5.66 -42.96 -0.67
N THR A 576 5.53 -41.77 -0.06
CA THR A 576 4.26 -41.04 0.05
C THR A 576 3.69 -40.78 -1.34
N GLY A 577 4.51 -40.28 -2.25
CA GLY A 577 4.11 -40.02 -3.64
C GLY A 577 3.72 -41.27 -4.41
N LEU A 578 4.43 -42.39 -4.19
CA LEU A 578 4.07 -43.69 -4.76
C LEU A 578 2.70 -44.15 -4.25
N VAL A 579 2.47 -44.09 -2.94
CA VAL A 579 1.19 -44.47 -2.33
C VAL A 579 0.05 -43.59 -2.83
N GLN A 580 0.21 -42.26 -2.89
CA GLN A 580 -0.81 -41.36 -3.45
C GLN A 580 -1.15 -41.72 -4.90
N THR A 581 -0.13 -41.97 -5.74
CA THR A 581 -0.32 -42.33 -7.15
C THR A 581 -1.04 -43.66 -7.30
N LEU A 582 -0.71 -44.66 -6.49
CA LEU A 582 -1.42 -45.94 -6.49
C LEU A 582 -2.86 -45.81 -5.97
N LEU A 583 -3.09 -44.99 -4.94
CA LEU A 583 -4.42 -44.72 -4.39
C LEU A 583 -5.32 -43.94 -5.36
N MET A 584 -4.76 -43.23 -6.34
CA MET A 584 -5.57 -42.58 -7.38
C MET A 584 -6.41 -43.57 -8.17
N ILE A 585 -5.93 -44.80 -8.42
CA ILE A 585 -6.67 -45.81 -9.19
C ILE A 585 -7.99 -46.19 -8.50
N PRO A 586 -8.02 -46.72 -7.25
CA PRO A 586 -9.27 -47.07 -6.59
C PRO A 586 -10.16 -45.84 -6.32
N LEU A 587 -9.58 -44.67 -6.04
CA LEU A 587 -10.35 -43.43 -5.88
C LEU A 587 -11.04 -43.01 -7.19
N LEU A 588 -10.34 -43.12 -8.32
CA LEU A 588 -10.91 -42.88 -9.65
C LEU A 588 -11.89 -43.97 -10.05
N THR A 589 -11.74 -45.22 -9.60
CA THR A 589 -12.74 -46.28 -9.82
C THR A 589 -14.07 -45.93 -9.14
N ILE A 590 -14.04 -45.31 -7.94
CA ILE A 590 -15.26 -44.80 -7.30
C ILE A 590 -15.91 -43.68 -8.14
N ALA A 591 -15.10 -42.77 -8.70
CA ALA A 591 -15.61 -41.76 -9.64
C ALA A 591 -16.15 -42.41 -10.93
N GLY A 592 -15.45 -43.43 -11.43
CA GLY A 592 -15.77 -44.23 -12.62
C GLY A 592 -17.07 -45.01 -12.47
N ALA A 593 -17.46 -45.42 -11.27
CA ALA A 593 -18.76 -46.03 -11.02
C ALA A 593 -19.93 -45.12 -11.47
N ARG A 594 -19.79 -43.79 -11.37
CA ARG A 594 -20.79 -42.84 -11.89
C ARG A 594 -20.90 -42.92 -13.42
N TRP A 595 -19.76 -43.05 -14.10
CA TRP A 595 -19.69 -43.21 -15.55
C TRP A 595 -20.25 -44.55 -15.99
N VAL A 596 -19.95 -45.63 -15.27
CA VAL A 596 -20.50 -46.96 -15.52
C VAL A 596 -22.01 -46.93 -15.41
N VAL A 597 -22.59 -46.36 -14.35
CA VAL A 597 -24.04 -46.26 -14.18
C VAL A 597 -24.69 -45.50 -15.34
N ALA A 598 -24.10 -44.36 -15.73
CA ALA A 598 -24.58 -43.58 -16.88
C ALA A 598 -24.48 -44.34 -18.20
N LEU A 599 -23.35 -45.03 -18.43
CA LEU A 599 -23.12 -45.85 -19.62
C LEU A 599 -24.06 -47.06 -19.67
N THR A 600 -24.32 -47.73 -18.55
CA THR A 600 -25.27 -48.86 -18.49
C THR A 600 -26.68 -48.40 -18.78
N ALA A 601 -27.11 -47.25 -18.22
CA ALA A 601 -28.40 -46.66 -18.54
C ALA A 601 -28.52 -46.35 -20.03
N LEU A 602 -27.50 -45.73 -20.62
CA LEU A 602 -27.44 -45.42 -22.06
C LEU A 602 -27.44 -46.72 -22.90
N SER A 603 -26.66 -47.72 -22.51
CA SER A 603 -26.55 -49.00 -23.21
C SER A 603 -27.88 -49.78 -23.23
N ASN A 604 -28.64 -49.74 -22.13
CA ASN A 604 -29.98 -50.31 -22.06
C ASN A 604 -30.95 -49.60 -23.03
N VAL A 605 -30.88 -48.27 -23.12
CA VAL A 605 -31.71 -47.49 -24.06
C VAL A 605 -31.33 -47.80 -25.52
N LEU A 606 -30.05 -48.01 -25.80
CA LEU A 606 -29.55 -48.33 -27.14
C LEU A 606 -29.63 -49.82 -27.51
N GLY A 607 -30.08 -50.68 -26.59
CA GLY A 607 -30.13 -52.12 -26.80
C GLY A 607 -28.75 -52.80 -26.90
N TRP A 608 -27.67 -52.13 -26.46
CA TRP A 608 -26.32 -52.70 -26.44
C TRP A 608 -26.13 -53.72 -25.32
N THR A 609 -26.88 -53.59 -24.23
CA THR A 609 -26.88 -54.51 -23.09
C THR A 609 -28.30 -54.70 -22.57
N SER A 610 -28.51 -55.73 -21.74
CA SER A 610 -29.81 -56.08 -21.14
C SER A 610 -29.73 -56.12 -19.60
N VAL A 611 -29.02 -55.15 -19.00
CA VAL A 611 -28.89 -55.07 -17.53
C VAL A 611 -30.22 -54.61 -16.94
N SER A 612 -30.71 -55.25 -15.88
CA SER A 612 -31.96 -54.83 -15.22
C SER A 612 -31.91 -53.37 -14.77
N TRP A 613 -32.98 -52.61 -15.06
CA TRP A 613 -33.14 -51.22 -14.62
C TRP A 613 -33.09 -51.06 -13.10
N TRP A 614 -33.37 -52.12 -12.33
CA TRP A 614 -33.18 -52.11 -10.88
C TRP A 614 -31.72 -51.91 -10.47
N TRP A 615 -30.77 -52.56 -11.15
CA TRP A 615 -29.34 -52.36 -10.86
C TRP A 615 -28.85 -50.98 -11.27
N VAL A 616 -29.38 -50.43 -12.36
CA VAL A 616 -29.13 -49.05 -12.78
C VAL A 616 -29.67 -48.06 -11.74
N ALA A 617 -30.89 -48.29 -11.24
CA ALA A 617 -31.51 -47.47 -10.21
C ALA A 617 -30.73 -47.53 -8.88
N VAL A 618 -30.30 -48.71 -8.44
CA VAL A 618 -29.44 -48.87 -7.25
C VAL A 618 -28.13 -48.12 -7.44
N GLY A 619 -27.45 -48.30 -8.58
CA GLY A 619 -26.22 -47.58 -8.90
C GLY A 619 -26.42 -46.05 -8.92
N ALA A 620 -27.53 -45.57 -9.46
CA ALA A 620 -27.88 -44.15 -9.46
C ALA A 620 -28.12 -43.63 -8.04
N VAL A 621 -28.79 -44.38 -7.17
CA VAL A 621 -28.98 -44.01 -5.76
C VAL A 621 -27.64 -43.94 -5.03
N VAL A 622 -26.75 -44.91 -5.24
CA VAL A 622 -25.46 -44.98 -4.52
C VAL A 622 -24.47 -43.93 -5.02
N PHE A 623 -24.31 -43.76 -6.34
CA PHE A 623 -23.23 -42.96 -6.91
C PHE A 623 -23.67 -41.60 -7.45
N LEU A 624 -24.93 -41.44 -7.87
CA LEU A 624 -25.43 -40.21 -8.46
C LEU A 624 -26.25 -39.35 -7.48
N SER A 625 -26.97 -39.95 -6.54
CA SER A 625 -27.81 -39.21 -5.60
C SER A 625 -26.99 -38.44 -4.55
N PRO A 626 -27.50 -37.30 -4.04
CA PRO A 626 -26.86 -36.58 -2.93
C PRO A 626 -26.61 -37.46 -1.70
N ALA A 627 -27.57 -38.28 -1.28
CA ALA A 627 -27.44 -39.13 -0.10
C ALA A 627 -26.34 -40.19 -0.26
N GLY A 628 -26.25 -40.81 -1.45
CA GLY A 628 -25.20 -41.78 -1.76
C GLY A 628 -23.80 -41.16 -1.76
N ARG A 629 -23.63 -40.00 -2.40
CA ARG A 629 -22.35 -39.25 -2.39
C ARG A 629 -21.93 -38.85 -0.98
N LEU A 630 -22.88 -38.42 -0.14
CA LEU A 630 -22.64 -38.12 1.28
C LEU A 630 -22.20 -39.36 2.05
N ALA A 631 -22.87 -40.49 1.84
CA ALA A 631 -22.55 -41.75 2.53
C ALA A 631 -21.14 -42.24 2.16
N ILE A 632 -20.78 -42.22 0.88
CA ILE A 632 -19.44 -42.59 0.39
C ILE A 632 -18.39 -41.66 1.00
N SER A 633 -18.60 -40.35 0.87
CA SER A 633 -17.62 -39.36 1.34
C SER A 633 -17.48 -39.36 2.86
N ALA A 634 -18.58 -39.17 3.60
CA ALA A 634 -18.52 -39.09 5.06
C ALA A 634 -18.19 -40.43 5.70
N GLY A 635 -18.71 -41.54 5.18
CA GLY A 635 -18.36 -42.88 5.65
C GLY A 635 -16.88 -43.19 5.44
N GLY A 636 -16.37 -42.91 4.23
CA GLY A 636 -14.95 -43.05 3.90
C GLY A 636 -14.07 -42.15 4.75
N ALA A 637 -14.41 -40.87 4.90
CA ALA A 637 -13.67 -39.93 5.74
C ALA A 637 -13.64 -40.37 7.21
N ARG A 638 -14.75 -40.83 7.79
CA ARG A 638 -14.77 -41.33 9.18
C ARG A 638 -13.95 -42.58 9.39
N LEU A 639 -13.97 -43.49 8.42
CA LEU A 639 -13.15 -44.71 8.45
C LEU A 639 -11.66 -44.33 8.35
N LEU A 640 -11.33 -43.56 7.32
CA LEU A 640 -9.97 -43.09 7.05
C LEU A 640 -9.43 -42.22 8.17
N LEU A 641 -10.24 -41.41 8.87
CA LEU A 641 -9.76 -40.48 9.91
C LEU A 641 -10.06 -40.97 11.34
N ARG A 642 -10.45 -42.24 11.50
CA ARG A 642 -10.67 -42.84 12.81
C ARG A 642 -9.42 -42.71 13.69
N GLY A 643 -9.58 -42.08 14.86
CA GLY A 643 -8.50 -41.90 15.84
C GLY A 643 -7.60 -40.68 15.59
N VAL A 644 -7.79 -39.92 14.51
CA VAL A 644 -7.05 -38.66 14.29
C VAL A 644 -7.53 -37.62 15.32
N ARG A 645 -6.58 -36.94 15.96
CA ARG A 645 -6.83 -35.91 16.98
C ARG A 645 -6.23 -34.57 16.54
N PRO A 646 -6.65 -33.43 17.12
CA PRO A 646 -5.91 -32.19 16.98
C PRO A 646 -4.45 -32.39 17.41
N GLY A 647 -3.51 -31.88 16.62
CA GLY A 647 -2.08 -32.08 16.84
C GLY A 647 -1.24 -31.72 15.62
N VAL A 648 0.05 -31.96 15.73
CA VAL A 648 1.03 -31.80 14.65
C VAL A 648 1.49 -33.18 14.19
N TYR A 649 1.48 -33.42 12.89
CA TYR A 649 1.83 -34.69 12.27
C TYR A 649 2.87 -34.46 11.16
N PRO A 650 3.75 -35.44 10.88
CA PRO A 650 4.73 -35.29 9.80
C PRO A 650 4.06 -35.31 8.42
N ARG A 651 4.52 -34.44 7.53
CA ARG A 651 4.12 -34.41 6.12
C ARG A 651 4.52 -35.72 5.45
N GLY A 652 3.52 -36.39 4.91
CA GLY A 652 3.68 -37.66 4.18
C GLY A 652 3.60 -38.89 5.09
N GLY A 653 3.47 -38.71 6.41
CA GLY A 653 3.15 -39.79 7.33
C GLY A 653 1.72 -40.32 7.17
N SER A 654 1.40 -41.38 7.92
CA SER A 654 0.10 -42.08 7.84
C SER A 654 -1.11 -41.15 8.01
N VAL A 655 -1.09 -40.25 9.01
CA VAL A 655 -2.19 -39.30 9.23
C VAL A 655 -2.36 -38.34 8.06
N HIS A 656 -1.26 -37.84 7.50
CA HIS A 656 -1.32 -36.95 6.33
C HIS A 656 -1.89 -37.65 5.11
N LEU A 657 -1.43 -38.88 4.81
CA LEU A 657 -1.95 -39.68 3.70
C LEU A 657 -3.44 -39.97 3.87
N ARG A 658 -3.87 -40.36 5.07
CA ARG A 658 -5.29 -40.64 5.36
C ARG A 658 -6.17 -39.40 5.19
N LEU A 659 -5.67 -38.22 5.60
CA LEU A 659 -6.35 -36.94 5.38
C LEU A 659 -6.42 -36.58 3.90
N TRP A 660 -5.30 -36.66 3.19
CA TRP A 660 -5.28 -36.42 1.75
C TRP A 660 -6.24 -37.36 1.00
N THR A 661 -6.27 -38.65 1.34
CA THR A 661 -7.20 -39.62 0.75
C THR A 661 -8.66 -39.27 1.06
N ALA A 662 -8.97 -38.82 2.28
CA ALA A 662 -10.33 -38.40 2.64
C ALA A 662 -10.76 -37.13 1.87
N GLU A 663 -9.89 -36.13 1.75
CA GLU A 663 -10.15 -34.91 0.97
C GLU A 663 -10.34 -35.22 -0.53
N THR A 664 -9.50 -36.09 -1.09
CA THR A 664 -9.61 -36.51 -2.50
C THR A 664 -10.85 -37.37 -2.75
N LEU A 665 -11.23 -38.25 -1.82
CA LEU A 665 -12.50 -38.99 -1.89
C LEU A 665 -13.71 -38.05 -1.86
N ALA A 666 -13.68 -37.02 -0.99
CA ALA A 666 -14.76 -36.03 -0.93
C ALA A 666 -14.92 -35.26 -2.24
N ARG A 667 -13.82 -34.89 -2.90
CA ARG A 667 -13.81 -34.25 -4.23
C ARG A 667 -14.32 -35.19 -5.32
N LEU A 668 -13.77 -36.40 -5.43
CA LEU A 668 -14.09 -37.36 -6.50
C LEU A 668 -15.51 -37.95 -6.41
N SER A 669 -16.04 -38.07 -5.19
CA SER A 669 -17.46 -38.41 -4.96
C SER A 669 -18.42 -37.25 -5.28
N LYS A 670 -17.90 -36.05 -5.59
CA LYS A 670 -18.68 -34.81 -5.77
C LYS A 670 -19.52 -34.43 -4.54
N ALA A 671 -19.11 -34.86 -3.35
CA ALA A 671 -19.76 -34.44 -2.11
C ALA A 671 -19.49 -32.96 -1.80
N THR A 672 -18.38 -32.42 -2.27
CA THR A 672 -18.01 -31.00 -2.16
C THR A 672 -18.86 -30.07 -3.05
N GLU A 673 -19.55 -30.60 -4.06
CA GLU A 673 -20.50 -29.85 -4.89
C GLU A 673 -21.89 -29.75 -4.22
N LEU A 674 -22.12 -30.51 -3.14
CA LEU A 674 -23.39 -30.46 -2.41
C LEU A 674 -23.50 -29.16 -1.62
N SER A 675 -24.69 -28.58 -1.66
CA SER A 675 -24.91 -27.23 -1.14
C SER A 675 -26.27 -27.10 -0.45
N GLY A 676 -26.51 -25.97 0.21
CA GLY A 676 -27.78 -25.68 0.87
C GLY A 676 -28.00 -26.56 2.10
N SER A 677 -29.19 -27.16 2.24
CA SER A 677 -29.52 -27.99 3.41
C SER A 677 -28.58 -29.21 3.56
N TRP A 678 -28.05 -29.75 2.45
CA TRP A 678 -27.16 -30.91 2.46
C TRP A 678 -25.83 -30.66 3.18
N VAL A 679 -25.30 -29.43 3.18
CA VAL A 679 -24.03 -29.08 3.85
C VAL A 679 -24.12 -29.36 5.35
N THR A 680 -25.24 -29.02 5.98
CA THR A 680 -25.43 -29.28 7.41
C THR A 680 -25.55 -30.77 7.74
N HIS A 681 -26.17 -31.55 6.84
CA HIS A 681 -26.25 -33.01 6.97
C HIS A 681 -24.87 -33.63 6.78
N TYR A 682 -24.11 -33.16 5.80
CA TYR A 682 -22.75 -33.59 5.54
C TYR A 682 -21.83 -33.32 6.74
N ALA A 683 -21.88 -32.10 7.29
CA ALA A 683 -21.10 -31.72 8.45
C ALA A 683 -21.37 -32.66 9.64
N ARG A 684 -22.64 -32.96 9.93
CA ARG A 684 -23.02 -33.91 10.99
C ARG A 684 -22.56 -35.33 10.68
N ALA A 685 -22.69 -35.78 9.43
CA ALA A 685 -22.24 -37.09 9.00
C ALA A 685 -20.73 -37.26 9.22
N LEU A 686 -19.93 -36.23 8.91
CA LEU A 686 -18.49 -36.18 9.17
C LEU A 686 -18.12 -36.15 10.67
N GLY A 687 -19.08 -35.88 11.55
CA GLY A 687 -18.88 -35.83 13.01
C GLY A 687 -18.82 -34.42 13.60
N ALA A 688 -19.05 -33.37 12.80
CA ALA A 688 -19.10 -32.00 13.30
C ALA A 688 -20.34 -31.77 14.19
N LYS A 689 -20.16 -30.93 15.21
CA LYS A 689 -21.23 -30.55 16.14
C LYS A 689 -21.90 -29.26 15.67
N ILE A 690 -23.02 -29.39 14.97
CA ILE A 690 -23.78 -28.25 14.42
C ILE A 690 -25.03 -27.98 15.25
N GLY A 691 -25.06 -26.82 15.93
CA GLY A 691 -26.18 -26.38 16.74
C GLY A 691 -27.47 -26.09 15.95
N PRO A 692 -28.63 -25.98 16.64
CA PRO A 692 -29.87 -25.58 15.98
C PRO A 692 -29.77 -24.13 15.52
N GLY A 693 -30.49 -23.75 14.47
CA GLY A 693 -30.42 -22.37 13.99
C GLY A 693 -29.17 -22.02 13.19
N VAL A 694 -28.25 -22.94 12.90
CA VAL A 694 -27.04 -22.62 12.13
C VAL A 694 -27.38 -22.44 10.65
N ASP A 695 -26.78 -21.41 10.05
CA ASP A 695 -26.82 -21.09 8.63
C ASP A 695 -25.39 -21.27 8.07
N LEU A 696 -25.11 -22.40 7.41
CA LEU A 696 -23.76 -22.85 7.02
C LEU A 696 -23.65 -22.91 5.49
N HIS A 697 -22.99 -21.92 4.88
CA HIS A 697 -22.83 -21.81 3.42
C HIS A 697 -21.40 -22.13 2.93
N SER A 698 -20.54 -22.60 3.83
CA SER A 698 -19.20 -23.15 3.54
C SER A 698 -19.10 -24.64 3.83
N LEU A 699 -18.17 -25.31 3.13
CA LEU A 699 -17.93 -26.74 3.32
C LEU A 699 -17.33 -27.01 4.72
N PRO A 700 -17.82 -28.04 5.43
CA PRO A 700 -17.24 -28.47 6.69
C PRO A 700 -15.91 -29.22 6.45
N PRO A 701 -15.01 -29.27 7.45
CA PRO A 701 -13.79 -30.05 7.35
C PRO A 701 -14.09 -31.56 7.33
N VAL A 702 -13.42 -32.32 6.45
CA VAL A 702 -13.56 -33.78 6.40
C VAL A 702 -13.13 -34.48 7.69
N THR A 703 -12.31 -33.80 8.52
CA THR A 703 -11.90 -34.28 9.85
C THR A 703 -13.04 -34.34 10.87
N GLY A 704 -14.17 -33.66 10.61
CA GLY A 704 -15.26 -33.53 11.57
C GLY A 704 -14.91 -32.66 12.79
N LEU A 705 -13.72 -32.06 12.85
CA LEU A 705 -13.24 -31.24 13.98
C LEU A 705 -13.81 -29.81 13.97
N LEU A 706 -15.12 -29.70 13.79
CA LEU A 706 -15.86 -28.44 13.75
C LEU A 706 -16.97 -28.43 14.81
N LYS A 707 -17.08 -27.33 15.55
CA LYS A 707 -18.22 -27.06 16.45
C LYS A 707 -18.82 -25.69 16.12
N VAL A 708 -20.09 -25.66 15.73
CA VAL A 708 -20.82 -24.42 15.43
C VAL A 708 -21.99 -24.27 16.41
N GLY A 709 -22.00 -23.16 17.15
CA GLY A 709 -22.99 -22.85 18.17
C GLY A 709 -24.36 -22.50 17.59
N ARG A 710 -25.39 -22.55 18.45
CA ARG A 710 -26.78 -22.22 18.07
C ARG A 710 -26.84 -20.87 17.37
N GLY A 711 -27.53 -20.82 16.23
CA GLY A 711 -27.86 -19.56 15.57
C GLY A 711 -26.71 -18.85 14.86
N ALA A 712 -25.52 -19.45 14.79
CA ALA A 712 -24.37 -18.87 14.11
C ALA A 712 -24.53 -18.91 12.57
N ALA A 713 -23.89 -17.97 11.89
CA ALA A 713 -23.88 -17.88 10.44
C ALA A 713 -22.43 -17.95 9.90
N VAL A 714 -22.24 -18.74 8.85
CA VAL A 714 -20.97 -18.84 8.13
C VAL A 714 -21.26 -18.61 6.65
N GLU A 715 -20.71 -17.52 6.13
CA GLU A 715 -20.86 -17.09 4.75
C GLU A 715 -20.08 -17.99 3.76
N PRO A 716 -20.28 -17.83 2.43
CA PRO A 716 -19.57 -18.62 1.42
C PRO A 716 -18.04 -18.47 1.47
N GLU A 717 -17.34 -19.49 0.99
CA GLU A 717 -15.88 -19.49 0.80
C GLU A 717 -15.04 -19.24 2.06
N VAL A 718 -15.65 -19.33 3.26
CA VAL A 718 -14.91 -19.43 4.53
C VAL A 718 -14.18 -20.78 4.58
N ASP A 719 -12.86 -20.74 4.81
CA ASP A 719 -12.05 -21.94 5.03
C ASP A 719 -12.23 -22.46 6.46
N LEU A 720 -12.97 -23.57 6.57
CA LEU A 720 -13.23 -24.29 7.81
C LEU A 720 -12.38 -25.56 7.98
N SER A 721 -11.41 -25.79 7.09
CA SER A 721 -10.66 -27.06 7.03
C SER A 721 -10.00 -27.40 8.37
N GLY A 722 -9.55 -26.37 9.12
CA GLY A 722 -8.92 -26.55 10.43
C GLY A 722 -7.59 -27.30 10.36
N TRP A 723 -6.98 -27.37 9.18
CA TRP A 723 -5.66 -27.95 8.95
C TRP A 723 -4.89 -27.20 7.85
N TRP A 724 -3.57 -27.23 7.90
CA TRP A 724 -2.68 -26.78 6.83
C TRP A 724 -1.28 -27.38 7.00
N LEU A 725 -0.47 -27.31 5.94
CA LEU A 725 0.93 -27.73 5.96
C LEU A 725 1.84 -26.52 6.16
N ASP A 726 2.58 -26.57 7.25
CA ASP A 726 3.65 -25.65 7.60
C ASP A 726 4.97 -26.38 7.32
N GLY A 727 5.51 -26.22 6.10
CA GLY A 727 6.65 -26.98 5.61
C GLY A 727 6.39 -28.49 5.65
N ASP A 728 7.13 -29.20 6.49
CA ASP A 728 7.05 -30.64 6.71
C ASP A 728 6.09 -31.04 7.86
N ARG A 729 5.35 -30.09 8.44
CA ARG A 729 4.43 -30.33 9.55
C ARG A 729 2.98 -30.07 9.14
N LEU A 730 2.16 -31.11 9.18
CA LEU A 730 0.70 -31.03 9.08
C LEU A 730 0.12 -30.61 10.44
N ARG A 731 -0.44 -29.41 10.51
CA ARG A 731 -1.13 -28.90 11.71
C ARG A 731 -2.63 -29.19 11.58
N ILE A 732 -3.22 -29.90 12.54
CA ILE A 732 -4.65 -30.19 12.60
C ILE A 732 -5.23 -29.63 13.90
N GLY A 733 -6.34 -28.90 13.83
CA GLY A 733 -6.94 -28.21 14.96
C GLY A 733 -8.46 -28.19 14.91
N ARG A 734 -9.07 -28.01 16.07
CA ARG A 734 -10.54 -27.88 16.16
C ARG A 734 -10.96 -26.44 15.96
N VAL A 735 -11.85 -26.20 15.00
CA VAL A 735 -12.50 -24.89 14.81
C VAL A 735 -13.77 -24.81 15.65
N ARG A 736 -13.93 -23.74 16.42
CA ARG A 736 -15.12 -23.49 17.26
C ARG A 736 -15.75 -22.15 16.92
N ILE A 737 -17.01 -22.15 16.57
CA ILE A 737 -17.80 -20.93 16.30
C ILE A 737 -18.90 -20.82 17.37
N GLY A 738 -18.91 -19.72 18.11
CA GLY A 738 -19.82 -19.47 19.22
C GLY A 738 -21.28 -19.29 18.79
N ALA A 739 -22.21 -19.33 19.75
CA ALA A 739 -23.62 -19.12 19.47
C ALA A 739 -23.88 -17.69 18.97
N GLY A 740 -24.65 -17.56 17.89
CA GLY A 740 -24.99 -16.28 17.25
C GLY A 740 -23.81 -15.53 16.63
N ALA A 741 -22.65 -16.16 16.47
CA ALA A 741 -21.50 -15.55 15.81
C ALA A 741 -21.67 -15.53 14.29
N THR A 742 -21.02 -14.58 13.62
CA THR A 742 -20.98 -14.45 12.16
C THR A 742 -19.54 -14.51 11.66
N VAL A 743 -19.31 -15.27 10.59
CA VAL A 743 -18.00 -15.34 9.93
C VAL A 743 -18.20 -14.97 8.46
N GLY A 744 -17.60 -13.84 8.07
CA GLY A 744 -17.75 -13.25 6.75
C GLY A 744 -17.05 -14.03 5.64
N ALA A 745 -17.51 -13.85 4.40
CA ALA A 745 -17.05 -14.60 3.23
C ALA A 745 -15.52 -14.54 3.03
N ARG A 746 -14.93 -15.59 2.45
CA ARG A 746 -13.48 -15.71 2.19
C ARG A 746 -12.55 -15.59 3.41
N SER A 747 -13.08 -15.73 4.62
CA SER A 747 -12.25 -15.74 5.85
C SER A 747 -11.57 -17.10 6.07
N THR A 748 -10.38 -17.09 6.64
CA THR A 748 -9.61 -18.31 6.96
C THR A 748 -9.55 -18.52 8.47
N LEU A 749 -10.12 -19.63 8.96
CA LEU A 749 -10.06 -19.99 10.38
C LEU A 749 -8.93 -21.00 10.63
N PHE A 750 -7.91 -20.57 11.36
CA PHE A 750 -6.71 -21.39 11.60
C PHE A 750 -7.03 -22.64 12.44
N PRO A 751 -6.18 -23.69 12.40
CA PRO A 751 -6.27 -24.80 13.31
C PRO A 751 -6.33 -24.33 14.78
N GLY A 752 -7.45 -24.62 15.46
CA GLY A 752 -7.64 -24.21 16.86
C GLY A 752 -8.40 -22.90 17.06
N ALA A 753 -8.82 -22.23 15.98
CA ALA A 753 -9.56 -20.97 16.05
C ALA A 753 -10.86 -21.08 16.88
N LYS A 754 -11.13 -20.07 17.73
CA LYS A 754 -12.31 -19.99 18.61
C LYS A 754 -13.00 -18.65 18.45
N ILE A 755 -14.15 -18.62 17.78
CA ILE A 755 -15.00 -17.45 17.67
C ILE A 755 -15.98 -17.40 18.85
N GLY A 756 -15.97 -16.30 19.60
CA GLY A 756 -16.81 -16.07 20.78
C GLY A 756 -18.30 -16.00 20.44
N LYS A 757 -19.17 -15.99 21.47
CA LYS A 757 -20.61 -15.87 21.25
C LYS A 757 -20.91 -14.47 20.69
N ARG A 758 -21.83 -14.35 19.72
CA ARG A 758 -22.24 -13.07 19.12
C ARG A 758 -21.08 -12.23 18.59
N ALA A 759 -19.93 -12.84 18.31
CA ALA A 759 -18.79 -12.17 17.71
C ALA A 759 -18.95 -12.11 16.19
N GLU A 760 -18.29 -11.15 15.56
CA GLU A 760 -18.32 -10.92 14.12
C GLU A 760 -16.89 -10.94 13.58
N VAL A 761 -16.65 -11.79 12.58
CA VAL A 761 -15.42 -11.80 11.79
C VAL A 761 -15.73 -11.18 10.43
N ALA A 762 -15.06 -10.10 10.07
CA ALA A 762 -15.26 -9.44 8.78
C ALA A 762 -14.81 -10.35 7.60
N PRO A 763 -15.38 -10.19 6.40
CA PRO A 763 -14.96 -10.94 5.21
C PRO A 763 -13.45 -10.82 4.95
N GLY A 764 -12.84 -11.88 4.40
CA GLY A 764 -11.41 -11.95 4.06
C GLY A 764 -10.43 -11.92 5.24
N SER A 765 -10.90 -12.18 6.47
CA SER A 765 -10.04 -12.13 7.66
C SER A 765 -9.36 -13.47 7.97
N GLY A 766 -8.16 -13.43 8.56
CA GLY A 766 -7.40 -14.61 8.99
C GLY A 766 -7.37 -14.73 10.50
N VAL A 767 -8.17 -15.61 11.09
CA VAL A 767 -8.30 -15.69 12.55
C VAL A 767 -7.31 -16.67 13.16
N VAL A 768 -6.33 -16.12 13.88
CA VAL A 768 -5.42 -16.87 14.75
C VAL A 768 -5.98 -16.85 16.19
N GLY A 769 -6.01 -18.00 16.85
CA GLY A 769 -6.40 -18.06 18.27
C GLY A 769 -7.89 -17.81 18.53
N SER A 770 -8.24 -16.82 19.35
CA SER A 770 -9.62 -16.62 19.82
C SER A 770 -10.14 -15.20 19.67
N VAL A 771 -11.35 -15.08 19.12
CA VAL A 771 -12.13 -13.84 19.07
C VAL A 771 -13.05 -13.78 20.29
N PRO A 772 -12.96 -12.77 21.16
CA PRO A 772 -13.82 -12.65 22.33
C PRO A 772 -15.31 -12.45 21.99
N THR A 773 -16.17 -12.70 22.98
CA THR A 773 -17.63 -12.59 22.85
C THR A 773 -18.06 -11.15 22.53
N GLY A 774 -18.94 -10.97 21.54
CA GLY A 774 -19.54 -9.67 21.21
C GLY A 774 -18.60 -8.65 20.53
N GLN A 775 -17.42 -9.07 20.10
CA GLN A 775 -16.45 -8.19 19.42
C GLN A 775 -16.47 -8.39 17.90
N ARG A 776 -16.07 -7.34 17.18
CA ARG A 776 -15.84 -7.33 15.73
C ARG A 776 -14.35 -7.37 15.47
N TRP A 777 -13.90 -8.32 14.65
CA TRP A 777 -12.50 -8.53 14.30
C TRP A 777 -12.33 -8.58 12.78
N ALA A 778 -11.26 -8.00 12.26
CA ALA A 778 -10.95 -7.95 10.83
C ALA A 778 -9.44 -7.99 10.55
N GLY A 779 -9.08 -8.37 9.33
CA GLY A 779 -7.68 -8.35 8.85
C GLY A 779 -6.98 -9.71 8.91
N VAL A 780 -5.72 -9.75 8.48
CA VAL A 780 -4.84 -10.92 8.54
C VAL A 780 -3.52 -10.51 9.21
N PRO A 781 -3.19 -11.01 10.42
CA PRO A 781 -4.10 -11.69 11.33
C PRO A 781 -5.27 -10.78 11.75
N ALA A 782 -6.40 -11.39 12.11
CA ALA A 782 -7.56 -10.64 12.55
C ALA A 782 -7.26 -9.91 13.86
N VAL A 783 -7.53 -8.61 13.90
CA VAL A 783 -7.40 -7.74 15.08
C VAL A 783 -8.75 -7.13 15.45
N ARG A 784 -8.88 -6.64 16.68
CA ARG A 784 -10.13 -6.05 17.18
C ARG A 784 -10.40 -4.70 16.52
N GLU A 785 -11.48 -4.59 15.76
CA GLU A 785 -11.99 -3.30 15.24
C GLU A 785 -12.95 -2.62 16.22
N GLY A 786 -13.63 -3.38 17.09
CA GLY A 786 -14.62 -2.80 18.00
C GLY A 786 -15.65 -3.79 18.52
N LYS A 787 -16.86 -3.29 18.83
CA LYS A 787 -18.01 -4.11 19.22
C LYS A 787 -18.69 -4.68 17.96
N ALA A 788 -19.20 -5.91 18.04
CA ALA A 788 -19.99 -6.52 16.97
C ALA A 788 -21.25 -5.67 16.70
N ALA A 789 -21.39 -5.18 15.47
CA ALA A 789 -22.51 -4.32 15.10
C ALA A 789 -23.73 -5.19 14.78
N ARG A 790 -24.91 -4.83 15.29
CA ARG A 790 -26.17 -5.46 14.88
C ARG A 790 -26.69 -4.76 13.61
N SER A 791 -26.06 -5.02 12.48
CA SER A 791 -26.56 -4.57 11.17
C SER A 791 -27.85 -5.31 10.75
N PHE A 792 -28.12 -6.48 11.35
CA PHE A 792 -29.29 -7.30 11.08
C PHE A 792 -30.45 -7.01 12.04
N PRO A 793 -31.71 -7.23 11.61
CA PRO A 793 -32.88 -7.07 12.47
C PRO A 793 -32.79 -7.91 13.76
N SER A 794 -33.26 -7.34 14.88
CA SER A 794 -33.08 -7.90 16.22
C SER A 794 -33.86 -9.20 16.46
N ARG A 795 -35.05 -9.35 15.85
CA ARG A 795 -35.86 -10.56 15.94
C ARG A 795 -35.42 -11.57 14.89
N ARG A 796 -35.08 -12.78 15.35
CA ARG A 796 -34.79 -13.91 14.45
C ARG A 796 -36.09 -14.38 13.76
N PRO A 797 -36.10 -14.56 12.43
CA PRO A 797 -37.29 -15.00 11.72
C PRO A 797 -37.54 -16.49 11.93
N GLU A 798 -38.79 -16.91 11.74
CA GLU A 798 -39.17 -18.32 11.81
C GLU A 798 -38.60 -19.14 10.65
N ARG A 799 -38.35 -20.41 10.92
CA ARG A 799 -37.80 -21.33 9.92
C ARG A 799 -38.92 -21.96 9.11
N SER A 800 -38.87 -21.76 7.80
CA SER A 800 -39.75 -22.46 6.87
C SER A 800 -39.14 -23.81 6.45
N ARG A 801 -39.89 -24.90 6.69
CA ARG A 801 -39.55 -26.24 6.20
C ARG A 801 -39.57 -26.33 4.68
N PHE A 802 -40.52 -25.64 4.03
CA PHE A 802 -40.64 -25.58 2.58
C PHE A 802 -39.37 -25.03 1.93
N TRP A 803 -38.96 -23.81 2.30
CA TRP A 803 -37.72 -23.22 1.78
C TRP A 803 -36.47 -24.07 2.09
N ASN A 804 -36.39 -24.70 3.26
CA ASN A 804 -35.27 -25.62 3.56
C ASN A 804 -35.23 -26.83 2.59
N LEU A 805 -36.40 -27.36 2.22
CA LEU A 805 -36.52 -28.38 1.18
C LEU A 805 -36.08 -27.82 -0.18
N MET A 806 -36.48 -26.60 -0.54
CA MET A 806 -36.10 -25.97 -1.80
C MET A 806 -34.60 -25.79 -1.96
N TYR A 807 -33.86 -25.43 -0.91
CA TYR A 807 -32.38 -25.44 -0.94
C TYR A 807 -31.81 -26.82 -1.30
N GLY A 808 -32.36 -27.89 -0.70
CA GLY A 808 -31.94 -29.26 -0.95
C GLY A 808 -32.27 -29.75 -2.36
N VAL A 809 -33.48 -29.44 -2.85
CA VAL A 809 -33.94 -29.75 -4.22
C VAL A 809 -33.10 -29.01 -5.24
N SER A 810 -32.89 -27.70 -5.05
CA SER A 810 -32.04 -26.89 -5.93
C SER A 810 -30.62 -27.41 -6.00
N SER A 811 -30.01 -27.82 -4.88
CA SER A 811 -28.68 -28.44 -4.92
C SER A 811 -28.64 -29.70 -5.80
N GLY A 812 -29.71 -30.51 -5.79
CA GLY A 812 -29.83 -31.68 -6.67
C GLY A 812 -30.00 -31.31 -8.14
N LEU A 813 -30.86 -30.31 -8.42
CA LEU A 813 -31.07 -29.79 -9.78
C LEU A 813 -29.80 -29.17 -10.36
N LEU A 814 -29.05 -28.41 -9.56
CA LEU A 814 -27.77 -27.83 -9.95
C LEU A 814 -26.74 -28.92 -10.30
N ALA A 815 -26.68 -30.00 -9.52
CA ALA A 815 -25.80 -31.14 -9.81
C ALA A 815 -26.22 -31.92 -11.09
N ALA A 816 -27.50 -31.88 -11.46
CA ALA A 816 -28.04 -32.49 -12.67
C ALA A 816 -27.94 -31.59 -13.91
N LEU A 817 -27.67 -30.29 -13.73
CA LEU A 817 -27.69 -29.30 -14.81
C LEU A 817 -26.79 -29.65 -16.01
N PRO A 818 -25.53 -30.12 -15.83
CA PRO A 818 -24.70 -30.53 -16.97
C PRO A 818 -25.29 -31.69 -17.78
N LEU A 819 -25.99 -32.62 -17.11
CA LEU A 819 -26.63 -33.77 -17.75
C LEU A 819 -27.88 -33.33 -18.52
N LEU A 820 -28.70 -32.43 -17.95
CA LEU A 820 -29.85 -31.85 -18.61
C LEU A 820 -29.45 -31.09 -19.89
N ALA A 821 -28.36 -30.34 -19.82
CA ALA A 821 -27.80 -29.65 -20.98
C ALA A 821 -27.24 -30.59 -22.06
N ALA A 822 -26.83 -31.81 -21.68
CA ALA A 822 -26.33 -32.81 -22.61
C ALA A 822 -27.44 -33.56 -23.35
N ALA A 823 -28.66 -33.58 -22.82
CA ALA A 823 -29.76 -34.34 -23.42
C ALA A 823 -30.02 -34.01 -24.91
N PRO A 824 -30.08 -32.74 -25.36
CA PRO A 824 -30.28 -32.44 -26.77
C PRO A 824 -29.11 -32.91 -27.67
N ALA A 825 -27.88 -32.82 -27.17
CA ALA A 825 -26.69 -33.28 -27.89
C ALA A 825 -26.69 -34.81 -28.01
N VAL A 826 -27.04 -35.52 -26.92
CA VAL A 826 -27.22 -36.97 -26.94
C VAL A 826 -28.32 -37.36 -27.92
N LEU A 827 -29.51 -36.75 -27.86
CA LEU A 827 -30.61 -37.01 -28.80
C LEU A 827 -30.21 -36.80 -30.25
N TYR A 828 -29.37 -35.79 -30.55
CA TYR A 828 -28.83 -35.56 -31.88
C TYR A 828 -27.94 -36.72 -32.34
N VAL A 829 -26.99 -37.16 -31.51
CA VAL A 829 -26.09 -38.30 -31.81
C VAL A 829 -26.89 -39.59 -32.00
N LEU A 830 -27.95 -39.80 -31.22
CA LEU A 830 -28.77 -41.03 -31.27
C LEU A 830 -29.69 -41.13 -32.51
N ARG A 831 -29.74 -40.14 -33.40
CA ARG A 831 -30.55 -40.19 -34.63
C ARG A 831 -30.05 -41.20 -35.66
N ARG A 832 -28.81 -41.67 -35.51
CA ARG A 832 -28.15 -42.62 -36.41
C ARG A 832 -27.45 -43.71 -35.60
N PRO A 833 -27.15 -44.88 -36.21
CA PRO A 833 -26.40 -45.92 -35.53
C PRO A 833 -25.08 -45.40 -34.96
N VAL A 834 -24.88 -45.58 -33.65
CA VAL A 834 -23.76 -44.98 -32.92
C VAL A 834 -22.56 -45.94 -32.94
N THR A 835 -21.60 -45.66 -33.80
CA THR A 835 -20.24 -46.23 -33.79
C THR A 835 -19.23 -45.19 -33.26
N LEU A 836 -18.04 -45.63 -32.82
CA LEU A 836 -17.00 -44.71 -32.36
C LEU A 836 -16.69 -43.64 -33.41
N THR A 837 -16.49 -44.05 -34.67
CA THR A 837 -16.21 -43.14 -35.79
C THR A 837 -17.36 -42.15 -36.01
N SER A 838 -18.61 -42.61 -36.03
CA SER A 838 -19.76 -41.71 -36.22
C SER A 838 -19.94 -40.72 -35.06
N ALA A 839 -19.68 -41.16 -33.82
CA ALA A 839 -19.78 -40.32 -32.63
C ALA A 839 -18.68 -39.24 -32.60
N LEU A 840 -17.46 -39.58 -33.05
CA LEU A 840 -16.36 -38.62 -33.20
C LEU A 840 -16.66 -37.57 -34.29
N TRP A 841 -17.28 -37.96 -35.41
CA TRP A 841 -17.75 -37.01 -36.43
C TRP A 841 -18.87 -36.07 -35.92
N ASP A 842 -19.67 -36.52 -34.96
CA ASP A 842 -20.71 -35.70 -34.33
C ASP A 842 -20.18 -34.72 -33.27
N VAL A 843 -18.94 -34.88 -32.79
CA VAL A 843 -18.38 -34.07 -31.70
C VAL A 843 -18.57 -32.56 -31.93
N PRO A 844 -18.23 -31.95 -33.08
CA PRO A 844 -18.37 -30.50 -33.24
C PRO A 844 -19.80 -30.00 -33.03
N VAL A 845 -20.78 -30.72 -33.59
CA VAL A 845 -22.21 -30.37 -33.48
C VAL A 845 -22.73 -30.66 -32.08
N ALA A 846 -22.39 -31.82 -31.51
CA ALA A 846 -22.79 -32.21 -30.16
C ALA A 846 -22.23 -31.23 -29.11
N SER A 847 -20.98 -30.80 -29.24
CA SER A 847 -20.37 -29.76 -28.41
C SER A 847 -21.13 -28.45 -28.51
N ALA A 848 -21.49 -28.02 -29.72
CA ALA A 848 -22.18 -26.74 -29.92
C ALA A 848 -23.59 -26.78 -29.30
N ILE A 849 -24.30 -27.89 -29.49
CA ILE A 849 -25.61 -28.12 -28.88
C ILE A 849 -25.52 -28.15 -27.36
N TRP A 850 -24.57 -28.90 -26.79
CA TRP A 850 -24.39 -28.98 -25.34
C TRP A 850 -24.03 -27.63 -24.73
N PHE A 851 -23.03 -26.95 -25.28
CA PHE A 851 -22.53 -25.68 -24.78
C PHE A 851 -23.61 -24.59 -24.86
N GLY A 852 -24.30 -24.49 -26.00
CA GLY A 852 -25.44 -23.58 -26.18
C GLY A 852 -26.60 -23.90 -25.23
N SER A 853 -26.96 -25.18 -25.08
CA SER A 853 -28.01 -25.61 -24.15
C SER A 853 -27.67 -25.27 -22.70
N TYR A 854 -26.43 -25.52 -22.28
CA TYR A 854 -25.98 -25.18 -20.93
C TYR A 854 -26.01 -23.67 -20.69
N ALA A 855 -25.51 -22.87 -21.64
CA ALA A 855 -25.57 -21.41 -21.56
C ALA A 855 -27.01 -20.89 -21.49
N LEU A 856 -27.92 -21.41 -22.32
CA LEU A 856 -29.34 -21.02 -22.30
C LEU A 856 -30.04 -21.40 -20.99
N LEU A 857 -29.77 -22.59 -20.45
CA LEU A 857 -30.32 -23.02 -19.17
C LEU A 857 -29.83 -22.14 -18.01
N VAL A 858 -28.53 -21.84 -17.96
CA VAL A 858 -27.96 -20.92 -16.97
C VAL A 858 -28.59 -19.53 -17.12
N LEU A 859 -28.66 -19.01 -18.34
CA LEU A 859 -29.24 -17.71 -18.64
C LEU A 859 -30.71 -17.63 -18.18
N GLY A 860 -31.53 -18.59 -18.59
CA GLY A 860 -32.93 -18.66 -18.20
C GLY A 860 -33.09 -18.77 -16.69
N ALA A 861 -32.34 -19.65 -16.03
CA ALA A 861 -32.40 -19.85 -14.59
C ALA A 861 -32.01 -18.59 -13.82
N VAL A 862 -30.87 -17.96 -14.14
CA VAL A 862 -30.40 -16.74 -13.46
C VAL A 862 -31.40 -15.59 -13.66
N ARG A 863 -31.97 -15.45 -14.86
CA ARG A 863 -32.97 -14.40 -15.15
C ARG A 863 -34.27 -14.61 -14.38
N LEU A 864 -34.76 -15.84 -14.32
CA LEU A 864 -35.95 -16.20 -13.54
C LEU A 864 -35.72 -16.00 -12.04
N LEU A 865 -34.56 -16.40 -11.52
CA LEU A 865 -34.19 -16.21 -10.12
C LEU A 865 -34.02 -14.74 -9.75
N GLY A 866 -33.63 -13.88 -10.71
CA GLY A 866 -33.54 -12.44 -10.52
C GLY A 866 -34.90 -11.71 -10.41
N ILE A 867 -36.03 -12.36 -10.75
CA ILE A 867 -37.36 -11.74 -10.68
C ILE A 867 -37.78 -11.57 -9.22
N GLY A 868 -38.09 -10.32 -8.84
CA GLY A 868 -38.52 -9.94 -7.49
C GLY A 868 -37.37 -9.73 -6.50
N MET A 869 -36.12 -9.95 -6.91
CA MET A 869 -34.95 -9.69 -6.06
C MET A 869 -34.70 -8.18 -5.93
N ARG A 870 -34.78 -7.66 -4.71
CA ARG A 870 -34.56 -6.24 -4.36
C ARG A 870 -33.59 -6.14 -3.18
N GLU A 871 -32.91 -5.01 -3.07
CA GLU A 871 -32.06 -4.71 -1.92
C GLU A 871 -32.86 -4.78 -0.60
N GLY A 872 -32.28 -5.39 0.44
CA GLY A 872 -32.93 -5.53 1.75
C GLY A 872 -32.45 -6.71 2.57
N HIS A 873 -33.11 -6.90 3.71
CA HIS A 873 -32.92 -8.03 4.62
C HIS A 873 -34.06 -9.03 4.47
N TYR A 874 -33.72 -10.29 4.21
CA TYR A 874 -34.68 -11.36 4.01
C TYR A 874 -34.41 -12.52 4.97
N PRO A 875 -35.42 -13.21 5.49
CA PRO A 875 -35.18 -14.44 6.24
C PRO A 875 -34.38 -15.43 5.37
N VAL A 876 -33.39 -16.11 5.95
CA VAL A 876 -32.60 -17.13 5.22
C VAL A 876 -33.51 -18.19 4.60
N HIS A 877 -34.60 -18.54 5.27
CA HIS A 877 -35.62 -19.47 4.78
C HIS A 877 -36.76 -18.75 4.06
N SER A 878 -36.43 -17.99 3.01
CA SER A 878 -37.41 -17.26 2.18
C SER A 878 -37.08 -17.38 0.69
N ARG A 879 -38.04 -16.98 -0.16
CA ARG A 879 -37.88 -16.98 -1.62
C ARG A 879 -36.64 -16.20 -2.07
N VAL A 880 -36.48 -14.96 -1.60
CA VAL A 880 -35.42 -14.07 -2.08
C VAL A 880 -34.03 -14.55 -1.63
N ALA A 881 -33.92 -15.03 -0.39
CA ALA A 881 -32.68 -15.63 0.11
C ALA A 881 -32.29 -16.89 -0.68
N TRP A 882 -33.26 -17.75 -0.99
CA TRP A 882 -33.06 -18.92 -1.84
C TRP A 882 -32.67 -18.53 -3.27
N GLN A 883 -33.29 -17.49 -3.84
CA GLN A 883 -32.94 -16.98 -5.16
C GLN A 883 -31.49 -16.48 -5.20
N ALA A 884 -31.06 -15.68 -4.21
CA ALA A 884 -29.71 -15.13 -4.14
C ALA A 884 -28.67 -16.25 -4.03
N TRP A 885 -28.86 -17.17 -3.09
CA TRP A 885 -27.99 -18.32 -2.93
C TRP A 885 -27.93 -19.20 -4.19
N THR A 886 -29.07 -19.52 -4.80
CA THR A 886 -29.10 -20.37 -6.02
C THR A 886 -28.39 -19.67 -7.18
N THR A 887 -28.57 -18.36 -7.32
CA THR A 887 -27.93 -17.56 -8.36
C THR A 887 -26.41 -17.58 -8.21
N GLU A 888 -25.88 -17.36 -7.02
CA GLU A 888 -24.43 -17.39 -6.78
C GLU A 888 -23.81 -18.77 -7.07
N ARG A 889 -24.54 -19.86 -6.76
CA ARG A 889 -24.11 -21.22 -7.13
C ARG A 889 -24.14 -21.47 -8.62
N LEU A 890 -25.18 -20.99 -9.33
CA LEU A 890 -25.23 -21.05 -10.80
C LEU A 890 -24.10 -20.26 -11.45
N MET A 891 -23.78 -19.08 -10.93
CA MET A 891 -22.67 -18.26 -11.43
C MET A 891 -21.32 -18.98 -11.27
N ASN A 892 -21.10 -19.65 -10.13
CA ASN A 892 -19.92 -20.47 -9.91
C ASN A 892 -19.85 -21.67 -10.87
N LEU A 893 -20.96 -22.38 -11.09
CA LEU A 893 -21.02 -23.49 -12.06
C LEU A 893 -20.82 -23.01 -13.50
N ALA A 894 -21.34 -21.84 -13.85
CA ALA A 894 -21.16 -21.22 -15.17
C ALA A 894 -19.70 -20.81 -15.40
N ARG A 895 -19.04 -20.21 -14.40
CA ARG A 895 -17.62 -19.85 -14.45
C ARG A 895 -16.73 -21.05 -14.83
N THR A 896 -17.03 -22.24 -14.31
CA THR A 896 -16.26 -23.46 -14.63
C THR A 896 -16.69 -24.10 -15.95
N ALA A 897 -17.99 -24.35 -16.15
CA ALA A 897 -18.45 -25.12 -17.32
C ALA A 897 -18.49 -24.31 -18.62
N LEU A 898 -18.63 -22.98 -18.51
CA LEU A 898 -18.64 -22.03 -19.63
C LEU A 898 -17.39 -21.13 -19.61
N PHE A 899 -16.27 -21.62 -19.06
CA PHE A 899 -15.01 -20.87 -19.02
C PHE A 899 -14.63 -20.19 -20.35
N PRO A 900 -14.85 -20.78 -21.55
CA PRO A 900 -14.61 -20.10 -22.82
C PRO A 900 -15.37 -18.77 -23.03
N LEU A 901 -16.50 -18.56 -22.32
CA LEU A 901 -17.22 -17.28 -22.33
C LEU A 901 -16.62 -16.24 -21.37
N TYR A 902 -15.83 -16.67 -20.40
CA TYR A 902 -15.12 -15.82 -19.45
C TYR A 902 -13.72 -15.47 -19.98
N ALA A 903 -13.13 -14.41 -19.45
CA ALA A 903 -11.86 -13.85 -19.94
C ALA A 903 -11.86 -13.59 -21.46
N SER A 904 -13.01 -13.27 -22.07
CA SER A 904 -13.19 -13.07 -23.51
C SER A 904 -13.83 -11.72 -23.82
N LEU A 905 -13.79 -11.30 -25.10
CA LEU A 905 -14.55 -10.15 -25.58
C LEU A 905 -16.07 -10.31 -25.39
N PHE A 906 -16.55 -11.56 -25.26
CA PHE A 906 -17.95 -11.85 -25.03
C PHE A 906 -18.35 -11.78 -23.56
N THR A 907 -17.41 -11.82 -22.60
CA THR A 907 -17.74 -11.80 -21.15
C THR A 907 -18.67 -10.64 -20.77
N PRO A 908 -18.43 -9.38 -21.18
CA PRO A 908 -19.33 -8.26 -20.85
C PRO A 908 -20.72 -8.39 -21.48
N VAL A 909 -20.85 -9.06 -22.62
CA VAL A 909 -22.16 -9.37 -23.23
C VAL A 909 -22.87 -10.44 -22.42
N TRP A 910 -22.19 -11.54 -22.10
CA TRP A 910 -22.69 -12.63 -21.29
C TRP A 910 -23.20 -12.15 -19.92
N LEU A 911 -22.42 -11.34 -19.21
CA LEU A 911 -22.82 -10.76 -17.91
C LEU A 911 -24.05 -9.84 -18.03
N ARG A 912 -24.20 -9.08 -19.13
CA ARG A 912 -25.42 -8.29 -19.40
C ARG A 912 -26.63 -9.16 -19.64
N LEU A 913 -26.49 -10.23 -20.43
CA LEU A 913 -27.57 -11.19 -20.67
C LEU A 913 -28.05 -11.80 -19.35
N LEU A 914 -27.14 -12.14 -18.44
CA LEU A 914 -27.46 -12.64 -17.09
C LEU A 914 -28.15 -11.60 -16.18
N GLY A 915 -28.18 -10.33 -16.57
CA GLY A 915 -28.90 -9.26 -15.87
C GLY A 915 -28.03 -8.27 -15.10
N MET A 916 -26.70 -8.34 -15.25
CA MET A 916 -25.77 -7.35 -14.72
C MET A 916 -25.82 -6.05 -15.54
N LYS A 917 -25.65 -4.90 -14.88
CA LYS A 917 -25.48 -3.62 -15.59
C LYS A 917 -24.00 -3.39 -15.86
N VAL A 918 -23.56 -3.69 -17.08
CA VAL A 918 -22.15 -3.55 -17.51
C VAL A 918 -22.02 -2.43 -18.53
N GLY A 919 -21.08 -1.51 -18.31
CA GLY A 919 -20.76 -0.39 -19.19
C GLY A 919 -20.03 -0.79 -20.48
N ARG A 920 -19.67 0.21 -21.28
CA ARG A 920 -18.90 0.03 -22.54
C ARG A 920 -17.42 -0.22 -22.24
N ARG A 921 -16.76 -1.01 -23.10
CA ARG A 921 -15.31 -1.32 -23.03
C ARG A 921 -14.84 -1.86 -21.67
N VAL A 922 -15.73 -2.53 -20.94
CA VAL A 922 -15.38 -3.24 -19.71
C VAL A 922 -14.59 -4.49 -20.08
N GLU A 923 -13.50 -4.73 -19.37
CA GLU A 923 -12.78 -6.01 -19.41
C GLU A 923 -13.12 -6.76 -18.12
N ALA A 924 -13.52 -8.01 -18.25
CA ALA A 924 -13.89 -8.85 -17.12
C ALA A 924 -13.38 -10.26 -17.37
N SER A 925 -12.59 -10.77 -16.44
CA SER A 925 -12.12 -12.15 -16.46
C SER A 925 -13.15 -13.06 -15.77
N THR A 926 -12.84 -13.60 -14.60
CA THR A 926 -13.69 -14.53 -13.88
C THR A 926 -14.40 -13.86 -12.69
N VAL A 927 -15.66 -13.46 -12.89
CA VAL A 927 -16.46 -12.72 -11.89
C VAL A 927 -17.52 -13.60 -11.25
N VAL A 928 -17.53 -13.66 -9.92
CA VAL A 928 -18.61 -14.26 -9.12
C VAL A 928 -19.45 -13.13 -8.52
N ALA A 929 -20.71 -13.06 -8.90
CA ALA A 929 -21.59 -11.96 -8.49
C ALA A 929 -23.06 -12.36 -8.45
N LEU A 930 -23.89 -11.55 -7.78
CA LEU A 930 -25.34 -11.54 -7.99
C LEU A 930 -25.66 -10.58 -9.14
N PRO A 931 -25.93 -11.04 -10.39
CA PRO A 931 -25.99 -10.15 -11.55
C PRO A 931 -26.97 -8.99 -11.37
N LYS A 932 -28.16 -9.27 -10.81
CA LYS A 932 -29.19 -8.25 -10.56
C LYS A 932 -28.75 -7.13 -9.60
N MET A 933 -27.79 -7.42 -8.72
CA MET A 933 -27.27 -6.49 -7.70
C MET A 933 -25.95 -5.83 -8.11
N THR A 934 -25.40 -6.16 -9.27
CA THR A 934 -24.06 -5.68 -9.64
C THR A 934 -24.11 -4.68 -10.79
N ARG A 935 -23.38 -3.58 -10.60
CA ARG A 935 -23.19 -2.53 -11.62
C ARG A 935 -21.70 -2.31 -11.87
N VAL A 936 -21.29 -2.30 -13.13
CA VAL A 936 -19.92 -2.06 -13.57
C VAL A 936 -19.91 -0.91 -14.56
N GLY A 937 -19.15 0.14 -14.27
CA GLY A 937 -19.04 1.35 -15.08
C GLY A 937 -18.18 1.17 -16.34
N ASP A 938 -18.28 2.13 -17.25
CA ASP A 938 -17.53 2.12 -18.52
C ASP A 938 -16.02 2.04 -18.28
N GLY A 939 -15.33 1.21 -19.07
CA GLY A 939 -13.87 1.06 -19.01
C GLY A 939 -13.32 0.37 -17.77
N ALA A 940 -14.17 -0.13 -16.87
CA ALA A 940 -13.71 -0.87 -15.68
C ALA A 940 -12.98 -2.17 -16.06
N PHE A 941 -12.12 -2.63 -15.16
CA PHE A 941 -11.39 -3.89 -15.28
C PHE A 941 -11.66 -4.76 -14.04
N LEU A 942 -12.22 -5.95 -14.24
CA LEU A 942 -12.43 -6.95 -13.20
C LEU A 942 -11.54 -8.15 -13.49
N ALA A 943 -10.56 -8.38 -12.62
CA ALA A 943 -9.57 -9.43 -12.78
C ALA A 943 -10.11 -10.81 -12.35
N ASP A 944 -9.21 -11.78 -12.17
CA ASP A 944 -9.57 -13.15 -11.88
C ASP A 944 -10.14 -13.34 -10.47
N ASP A 945 -11.09 -14.27 -10.35
CA ASP A 945 -11.70 -14.68 -9.10
C ASP A 945 -12.27 -13.51 -8.26
N THR A 946 -12.81 -12.49 -8.93
CA THR A 946 -13.39 -11.33 -8.25
C THR A 946 -14.79 -11.63 -7.70
N MET A 947 -15.07 -11.18 -6.47
CA MET A 947 -16.37 -11.37 -5.81
C MET A 947 -17.10 -10.03 -5.65
N VAL A 948 -18.25 -9.87 -6.29
CA VAL A 948 -19.00 -8.59 -6.32
C VAL A 948 -20.46 -8.79 -5.94
N ALA A 949 -20.91 -8.09 -4.89
CA ALA A 949 -22.29 -8.14 -4.38
C ALA A 949 -22.75 -9.53 -3.87
N SER A 950 -21.84 -10.41 -3.43
CA SER A 950 -22.20 -11.66 -2.72
C SER A 950 -22.93 -11.35 -1.41
N TYR A 951 -23.87 -12.17 -0.96
CA TYR A 951 -24.75 -11.85 0.18
C TYR A 951 -24.08 -11.97 1.57
N GLU A 952 -24.58 -11.20 2.54
CA GLU A 952 -24.15 -11.27 3.95
C GLU A 952 -25.16 -12.09 4.80
N LEU A 953 -24.69 -12.80 5.83
CA LEU A 953 -25.53 -13.61 6.72
C LEU A 953 -25.40 -13.19 8.19
N GLY A 954 -26.54 -13.10 8.90
CA GLY A 954 -26.53 -12.85 10.34
C GLY A 954 -27.89 -12.98 10.99
N GLY A 955 -27.95 -13.60 12.18
CA GLY A 955 -29.17 -13.67 12.99
C GLY A 955 -30.35 -14.40 12.33
N GLY A 956 -30.13 -15.27 11.34
CA GLY A 956 -31.18 -15.91 10.54
C GLY A 956 -31.70 -15.06 9.38
N TRP A 957 -31.06 -13.94 9.11
CA TRP A 957 -31.29 -13.05 7.98
C TRP A 957 -30.17 -13.18 6.95
N LEU A 958 -30.52 -12.97 5.70
CA LEU A 958 -29.64 -12.80 4.56
C LEU A 958 -29.85 -11.39 4.01
N ARG A 959 -28.75 -10.64 3.86
CA ARG A 959 -28.76 -9.29 3.30
C ARG A 959 -28.20 -9.31 1.88
N ILE A 960 -28.93 -8.71 0.96
CA ILE A 960 -28.45 -8.39 -0.39
C ILE A 960 -28.58 -6.89 -0.60
N ALA A 961 -27.58 -6.30 -1.23
CA ALA A 961 -27.56 -4.89 -1.58
C ALA A 961 -26.75 -4.69 -2.86
N THR A 962 -27.01 -3.57 -3.54
CA THR A 962 -26.31 -3.29 -4.80
C THR A 962 -24.84 -2.98 -4.56
N ALA A 963 -23.95 -3.55 -5.37
CA ALA A 963 -22.53 -3.19 -5.39
C ALA A 963 -22.15 -2.54 -6.72
N ARG A 964 -21.24 -1.56 -6.67
CA ARG A 964 -20.85 -0.77 -7.85
C ARG A 964 -19.34 -0.78 -8.06
N VAL A 965 -18.90 -1.13 -9.26
CA VAL A 965 -17.54 -0.88 -9.74
C VAL A 965 -17.60 0.35 -10.66
N GLY A 966 -16.89 1.42 -10.31
CA GLY A 966 -16.96 2.72 -10.98
C GLY A 966 -16.42 2.70 -12.41
N LYS A 967 -16.58 3.83 -13.13
CA LYS A 967 -15.97 4.00 -14.47
C LYS A 967 -14.45 3.97 -14.35
N ARG A 968 -13.77 3.23 -15.25
CA ARG A 968 -12.32 3.01 -15.25
C ARG A 968 -11.75 2.51 -13.90
N ALA A 969 -12.59 1.91 -13.06
CA ALA A 969 -12.16 1.32 -11.80
C ALA A 969 -11.53 -0.05 -12.05
N PHE A 970 -10.62 -0.45 -11.16
CA PHE A 970 -9.89 -1.71 -11.25
C PHE A 970 -10.18 -2.56 -10.01
N LEU A 971 -10.57 -3.81 -10.20
CA LEU A 971 -10.71 -4.80 -9.13
C LEU A 971 -9.75 -5.96 -9.43
N GLY A 972 -8.66 -6.05 -8.67
CA GLY A 972 -7.58 -7.01 -8.85
C GLY A 972 -7.94 -8.44 -8.46
N ASN A 973 -6.99 -9.35 -8.67
CA ASN A 973 -7.20 -10.79 -8.49
C ASN A 973 -7.69 -11.11 -7.07
N SER A 974 -8.72 -11.95 -6.96
CA SER A 974 -9.39 -12.29 -5.71
C SER A 974 -9.95 -11.08 -4.93
N GLY A 975 -10.05 -9.91 -5.57
CA GLY A 975 -10.59 -8.68 -4.99
C GLY A 975 -12.09 -8.77 -4.73
N MET A 976 -12.55 -8.12 -3.65
CA MET A 976 -13.93 -8.20 -3.19
C MET A 976 -14.61 -6.82 -3.12
N THR A 977 -15.85 -6.74 -3.60
CA THR A 977 -16.76 -5.61 -3.35
C THR A 977 -18.05 -6.12 -2.70
N ALA A 978 -18.14 -5.97 -1.39
CA ALA A 978 -19.27 -6.45 -0.58
C ALA A 978 -20.59 -5.71 -0.90
N PRO A 979 -21.77 -6.23 -0.50
CA PRO A 979 -23.07 -5.59 -0.71
C PRO A 979 -23.12 -4.17 -0.16
N GLY A 980 -23.67 -3.25 -0.94
CA GLY A 980 -23.77 -1.84 -0.57
C GLY A 980 -22.44 -1.09 -0.62
N ARG A 981 -21.35 -1.71 -1.08
CA ARG A 981 -20.06 -1.05 -1.29
C ARG A 981 -19.87 -0.64 -2.75
N ALA A 982 -19.00 0.33 -2.95
CA ALA A 982 -18.61 0.79 -4.27
C ALA A 982 -17.10 0.92 -4.39
N VAL A 983 -16.54 0.45 -5.51
CA VAL A 983 -15.25 0.92 -6.01
C VAL A 983 -15.54 2.21 -6.79
N PRO A 984 -14.98 3.34 -6.40
CA PRO A 984 -15.33 4.64 -6.98
C PRO A 984 -14.70 4.80 -8.37
N LYS A 985 -15.08 5.87 -9.10
CA LYS A 985 -14.54 6.14 -10.45
C LYS A 985 -13.02 6.25 -10.38
N GLY A 986 -12.31 5.55 -11.27
CA GLY A 986 -10.84 5.51 -11.32
C GLY A 986 -10.17 4.81 -10.13
N GLY A 987 -10.93 4.32 -9.16
CA GLY A 987 -10.39 3.66 -7.98
C GLY A 987 -9.92 2.24 -8.27
N LEU A 988 -8.94 1.77 -7.51
CA LEU A 988 -8.38 0.43 -7.61
C LEU A 988 -8.57 -0.31 -6.29
N VAL A 989 -8.94 -1.59 -6.34
CA VAL A 989 -8.83 -2.52 -5.21
C VAL A 989 -7.87 -3.60 -5.65
N GLY A 990 -6.76 -3.75 -4.94
CA GLY A 990 -5.65 -4.62 -5.28
C GLY A 990 -5.94 -6.10 -5.09
N VAL A 991 -4.90 -6.91 -5.26
CA VAL A 991 -4.98 -8.37 -5.13
C VAL A 991 -5.30 -8.76 -3.69
N LEU A 992 -6.14 -9.78 -3.50
CA LEU A 992 -6.57 -10.28 -2.17
C LEU A 992 -7.11 -9.17 -1.24
N SER A 993 -7.75 -8.14 -1.80
CA SER A 993 -8.16 -6.94 -1.06
C SER A 993 -9.68 -6.72 -1.11
N ALA A 994 -10.21 -5.95 -0.16
CA ALA A 994 -11.63 -5.59 -0.14
C ALA A 994 -11.84 -4.09 -0.38
N ALA A 995 -12.90 -3.72 -1.10
CA ALA A 995 -13.31 -2.32 -1.22
C ALA A 995 -13.72 -1.77 0.17
N PRO A 996 -13.21 -0.62 0.64
CA PRO A 996 -13.59 -0.05 1.93
C PRO A 996 -15.03 0.46 1.94
N LYS A 997 -15.58 0.74 3.13
CA LYS A 997 -16.96 1.24 3.28
C LYS A 997 -17.15 2.65 2.70
N ARG A 998 -16.13 3.51 2.83
CA ARG A 998 -16.07 4.86 2.26
C ARG A 998 -14.85 4.92 1.37
N ALA A 999 -15.05 5.01 0.06
CA ALA A 999 -13.99 5.03 -0.92
C ALA A 999 -14.04 6.34 -1.73
N LYS A 1000 -12.93 7.10 -1.79
CA LYS A 1000 -12.83 8.37 -2.53
C LYS A 1000 -12.53 8.08 -4.02
N ALA A 1001 -12.99 8.90 -4.96
CA ALA A 1001 -12.66 8.71 -6.38
C ALA A 1001 -11.14 8.76 -6.62
N GLY A 1002 -10.63 7.97 -7.57
CA GLY A 1002 -9.20 7.92 -7.89
C GLY A 1002 -8.30 7.17 -6.91
N SER A 1003 -8.75 6.85 -5.70
CA SER A 1003 -7.91 6.17 -4.70
C SER A 1003 -7.75 4.67 -4.99
N SER A 1004 -6.54 4.15 -4.80
CA SER A 1004 -6.24 2.73 -4.81
C SER A 1004 -6.31 2.17 -3.38
N TYR A 1005 -6.64 0.89 -3.22
CA TYR A 1005 -6.69 0.20 -1.93
C TYR A 1005 -6.05 -1.18 -2.03
N LEU A 1006 -5.29 -1.61 -1.03
CA LEU A 1006 -4.68 -2.94 -0.95
C LEU A 1006 -4.67 -3.44 0.49
N GLY A 1007 -4.78 -4.75 0.66
CA GLY A 1007 -4.60 -5.43 1.94
C GLY A 1007 -5.90 -5.69 2.69
N MET A 1008 -5.74 -6.36 3.83
CA MET A 1008 -6.81 -6.68 4.78
C MET A 1008 -6.31 -6.37 6.21
N PRO A 1009 -6.73 -5.25 6.83
CA PRO A 1009 -7.73 -4.28 6.35
C PRO A 1009 -7.27 -3.48 5.12
N PRO A 1010 -8.20 -2.93 4.31
CA PRO A 1010 -7.84 -2.17 3.11
C PRO A 1010 -7.08 -0.89 3.47
N MET A 1011 -5.83 -0.80 3.02
CA MET A 1011 -4.97 0.39 3.12
C MET A 1011 -5.00 1.14 1.81
N LYS A 1012 -5.02 2.49 1.84
CA LYS A 1012 -4.98 3.30 0.62
C LYS A 1012 -3.58 3.17 -0.01
N LEU A 1013 -3.51 2.92 -1.31
CA LEU A 1013 -2.27 2.90 -2.08
C LEU A 1013 -2.12 4.18 -2.91
N PRO A 1014 -0.88 4.64 -3.11
CA PRO A 1014 -0.49 5.52 -4.20
C PRO A 1014 -1.12 5.13 -5.54
N ARG A 1015 -1.49 6.12 -6.34
CA ARG A 1015 -1.59 5.92 -7.78
C ARG A 1015 -1.11 7.16 -8.52
N ALA A 1016 0.07 7.05 -9.12
CA ALA A 1016 0.38 7.79 -10.33
C ALA A 1016 -0.31 7.08 -11.50
N ALA A 1017 -1.18 7.78 -12.23
CA ALA A 1017 -1.67 7.26 -13.51
C ALA A 1017 -0.57 7.47 -14.56
N GLU A 1018 0.15 6.41 -14.93
CA GLU A 1018 1.10 6.48 -16.03
C GLU A 1018 0.35 6.63 -17.36
N VAL A 1019 0.66 7.68 -18.11
CA VAL A 1019 0.10 7.89 -19.45
C VAL A 1019 0.84 6.99 -20.44
N SER A 1020 0.34 5.77 -20.64
CA SER A 1020 0.80 4.89 -21.72
C SER A 1020 -0.08 5.03 -22.98
N ASP A 1021 0.45 4.62 -24.13
CA ASP A 1021 -0.23 4.61 -25.43
C ASP A 1021 -1.68 4.06 -25.36
N GLN A 1022 -2.66 4.95 -25.51
CA GLN A 1022 -4.08 4.67 -25.34
C GLN A 1022 -4.65 3.74 -26.44
N SER A 1023 -3.96 3.65 -27.59
CA SER A 1023 -4.42 2.94 -28.79
C SER A 1023 -4.38 1.41 -28.65
N ARG A 1024 -3.58 0.87 -27.72
CA ARG A 1024 -3.45 -0.58 -27.47
C ARG A 1024 -3.94 -1.02 -26.08
N THR A 1025 -4.52 -0.10 -25.31
CA THR A 1025 -5.00 -0.33 -23.94
C THR A 1025 -6.50 -0.02 -23.81
N PHE A 1026 -6.97 1.14 -24.28
CA PHE A 1026 -8.36 1.61 -24.11
C PHE A 1026 -9.18 1.75 -25.39
N ASP A 1027 -8.55 1.95 -26.55
CA ASP A 1027 -9.25 2.08 -27.84
C ASP A 1027 -8.56 1.29 -28.97
N PRO A 1028 -8.63 -0.05 -28.95
CA PRO A 1028 -7.97 -0.88 -29.94
C PRO A 1028 -8.54 -0.62 -31.35
N PRO A 1029 -7.69 -0.55 -32.39
CA PRO A 1029 -8.16 -0.48 -33.76
C PRO A 1029 -8.94 -1.76 -34.15
N LYS A 1030 -9.93 -1.60 -35.03
CA LYS A 1030 -10.85 -2.69 -35.43
C LYS A 1030 -10.16 -3.97 -35.91
N HIS A 1031 -9.00 -3.86 -36.56
CA HIS A 1031 -8.25 -5.04 -37.02
C HIS A 1031 -7.73 -5.89 -35.86
N LEU A 1032 -7.29 -5.29 -34.75
CA LEU A 1032 -6.90 -6.03 -33.53
C LEU A 1032 -8.13 -6.67 -32.85
N MET A 1033 -9.29 -6.00 -32.91
CA MET A 1033 -10.56 -6.60 -32.46
C MET A 1033 -10.92 -7.86 -33.25
N TRP A 1034 -10.81 -7.81 -34.58
CA TRP A 1034 -11.04 -8.99 -35.43
C TRP A 1034 -10.01 -10.10 -35.19
N ALA A 1035 -8.73 -9.74 -35.05
CA ALA A 1035 -7.67 -10.71 -34.77
C ALA A 1035 -7.88 -11.42 -33.42
N ARG A 1036 -8.19 -10.67 -32.35
CA ARG A 1036 -8.53 -11.24 -31.03
C ARG A 1036 -9.76 -12.14 -31.13
N ALA A 1037 -10.82 -11.67 -31.79
CA ALA A 1037 -12.04 -12.47 -31.98
C ALA A 1037 -11.77 -13.80 -32.69
N LEU A 1038 -10.91 -13.82 -33.72
CA LEU A 1038 -10.53 -15.05 -34.42
C LEU A 1038 -9.80 -16.02 -33.50
N VAL A 1039 -8.88 -15.54 -32.65
CA VAL A 1039 -8.20 -16.36 -31.64
C VAL A 1039 -9.18 -16.86 -30.58
N GLU A 1040 -10.12 -16.02 -30.15
CA GLU A 1040 -11.14 -16.40 -29.16
C GLU A 1040 -12.12 -17.45 -29.69
N LEU A 1041 -12.43 -17.47 -31.00
CA LEU A 1041 -13.23 -18.56 -31.60
C LEU A 1041 -12.55 -19.92 -31.41
N CYS A 1042 -11.22 -19.98 -31.38
CA CYS A 1042 -10.47 -21.21 -31.11
C CYS A 1042 -10.65 -21.71 -29.67
N ARG A 1043 -11.19 -20.92 -28.74
CA ARG A 1043 -11.53 -21.39 -27.36
C ARG A 1043 -12.64 -22.44 -27.36
N PHE A 1044 -13.36 -22.60 -28.46
CA PHE A 1044 -14.31 -23.69 -28.63
C PHE A 1044 -13.62 -25.05 -28.91
N VAL A 1045 -12.37 -25.05 -29.39
CA VAL A 1045 -11.58 -26.27 -29.63
C VAL A 1045 -11.43 -27.14 -28.38
N PRO A 1046 -10.98 -26.63 -27.21
CA PRO A 1046 -10.90 -27.44 -26.00
C PRO A 1046 -12.27 -27.96 -25.55
N VAL A 1047 -13.38 -27.28 -25.86
CA VAL A 1047 -14.74 -27.81 -25.61
C VAL A 1047 -15.03 -29.03 -26.49
N MET A 1048 -14.67 -28.96 -27.78
CA MET A 1048 -14.80 -30.10 -28.70
C MET A 1048 -13.94 -31.27 -28.25
N LEU A 1049 -12.69 -31.01 -27.87
CA LEU A 1049 -11.78 -32.04 -27.36
C LEU A 1049 -12.28 -32.66 -26.06
N ASN A 1050 -12.90 -31.87 -25.16
CA ASN A 1050 -13.51 -32.39 -23.95
C ASN A 1050 -14.64 -33.37 -24.28
N VAL A 1051 -15.53 -33.02 -25.21
CA VAL A 1051 -16.61 -33.92 -25.65
C VAL A 1051 -16.07 -35.14 -26.38
N ALA A 1052 -15.03 -35.00 -27.22
CA ALA A 1052 -14.35 -36.13 -27.83
C ALA A 1052 -13.78 -37.08 -26.76
N LEU A 1053 -13.18 -36.53 -25.70
CA LEU A 1053 -12.65 -37.32 -24.59
C LEU A 1053 -13.75 -38.04 -23.82
N VAL A 1054 -14.90 -37.39 -23.59
CA VAL A 1054 -16.11 -38.04 -23.04
C VAL A 1054 -16.52 -39.24 -23.90
N VAL A 1055 -16.59 -39.07 -25.22
CA VAL A 1055 -16.94 -40.15 -26.17
C VAL A 1055 -15.92 -41.29 -26.08
N LEU A 1056 -14.62 -40.98 -26.14
CA LEU A 1056 -13.55 -41.97 -26.05
C LEU A 1056 -13.60 -42.77 -24.74
N VAL A 1057 -13.87 -42.09 -23.61
CA VAL A 1057 -14.03 -42.74 -22.30
C VAL A 1057 -15.24 -43.67 -22.30
N LEU A 1058 -16.39 -43.24 -22.81
CA LEU A 1058 -17.60 -44.09 -22.85
C LEU A 1058 -17.36 -45.36 -23.68
N PHE A 1059 -16.72 -45.24 -24.84
CA PHE A 1059 -16.37 -46.39 -25.68
C PHE A 1059 -15.29 -47.28 -25.03
N ALA A 1060 -14.25 -46.70 -24.41
CA ALA A 1060 -13.24 -47.48 -23.69
C ALA A 1060 -13.86 -48.26 -22.52
N LEU A 1061 -14.76 -47.65 -21.74
CA LEU A 1061 -15.48 -48.33 -20.67
C LEU A 1061 -16.40 -49.43 -21.18
N LYS A 1062 -16.99 -49.26 -22.37
CA LYS A 1062 -17.79 -50.31 -23.03
C LYS A 1062 -16.93 -51.52 -23.39
N GLU A 1063 -15.73 -51.30 -23.93
CA GLU A 1063 -14.83 -52.39 -24.37
C GLU A 1063 -14.11 -53.08 -23.21
N PHE A 1064 -13.54 -52.32 -22.27
CA PHE A 1064 -12.77 -52.88 -21.15
C PHE A 1064 -13.64 -53.28 -19.95
N GLY A 1065 -14.84 -52.72 -19.83
CA GLY A 1065 -15.76 -53.00 -18.73
C GLY A 1065 -15.55 -52.14 -17.47
N PRO A 1066 -16.44 -52.30 -16.47
CA PRO A 1066 -16.58 -51.36 -15.35
C PRO A 1066 -15.40 -51.35 -14.37
N TRP A 1067 -14.71 -52.48 -14.19
CA TRP A 1067 -13.59 -52.62 -13.26
C TRP A 1067 -12.34 -51.82 -13.67
N TRP A 1068 -12.22 -51.50 -14.97
CA TRP A 1068 -11.14 -50.69 -15.52
C TRP A 1068 -11.42 -49.18 -15.48
N SER A 1069 -12.55 -48.76 -14.90
CA SER A 1069 -12.99 -47.37 -14.98
C SER A 1069 -12.01 -46.37 -14.37
N GLY A 1070 -11.35 -46.71 -13.26
CA GLY A 1070 -10.31 -45.86 -12.69
C GLY A 1070 -9.09 -45.69 -13.61
N VAL A 1071 -8.67 -46.76 -14.29
CA VAL A 1071 -7.54 -46.74 -15.24
C VAL A 1071 -7.89 -45.95 -16.50
N VAL A 1072 -9.10 -46.14 -17.04
CA VAL A 1072 -9.59 -45.39 -18.21
C VAL A 1072 -9.67 -43.90 -17.90
N LEU A 1073 -10.22 -43.52 -16.74
CA LEU A 1073 -10.29 -42.11 -16.33
C LEU A 1073 -8.90 -41.51 -16.10
N LEU A 1074 -7.97 -42.26 -15.51
CA LEU A 1074 -6.59 -41.81 -15.35
C LEU A 1074 -5.92 -41.58 -16.71
N GLY A 1075 -6.08 -42.52 -17.65
CA GLY A 1075 -5.55 -42.40 -19.01
C GLY A 1075 -6.13 -41.21 -19.77
N ALA A 1076 -7.45 -40.97 -19.64
CA ALA A 1076 -8.12 -39.80 -20.19
C ALA A 1076 -7.58 -38.49 -19.59
N GLY A 1077 -7.36 -38.48 -18.27
CA GLY A 1077 -6.75 -37.36 -17.56
C GLY A 1077 -5.32 -37.05 -18.03
N VAL A 1078 -4.51 -38.08 -18.25
CA VAL A 1078 -3.15 -37.92 -18.81
C VAL A 1078 -3.22 -37.36 -20.24
N ALA A 1079 -4.11 -37.89 -21.08
CA ALA A 1079 -4.30 -37.38 -22.44
C ALA A 1079 -4.73 -35.92 -22.46
N ALA A 1080 -5.69 -35.53 -21.61
CA ALA A 1080 -6.15 -34.15 -21.44
C ALA A 1080 -4.99 -33.21 -21.06
N CYS A 1081 -4.16 -33.61 -20.10
CA CYS A 1081 -2.95 -32.88 -19.72
C CYS A 1081 -1.99 -32.75 -20.90
N LEU A 1082 -1.63 -33.84 -21.58
CA LEU A 1082 -0.67 -33.79 -22.71
C LEU A 1082 -1.13 -32.85 -23.82
N VAL A 1083 -2.44 -32.83 -24.12
CA VAL A 1083 -3.03 -31.90 -25.09
C VAL A 1083 -2.89 -30.45 -24.62
N ALA A 1084 -3.15 -30.15 -23.34
CA ALA A 1084 -2.98 -28.81 -22.80
C ALA A 1084 -1.50 -28.36 -22.76
N VAL A 1085 -0.56 -29.27 -22.49
CA VAL A 1085 0.89 -29.00 -22.61
C VAL A 1085 1.28 -28.72 -24.05
N ALA A 1086 0.81 -29.52 -25.00
CA ALA A 1086 1.05 -29.29 -26.42
C ALA A 1086 0.50 -27.91 -26.83
N ALA A 1087 -0.72 -27.55 -26.40
CA ALA A 1087 -1.30 -26.24 -26.65
C ALA A 1087 -0.44 -25.11 -26.08
N LYS A 1088 0.04 -25.21 -24.83
CA LYS A 1088 0.95 -24.21 -24.24
C LYS A 1088 2.21 -24.02 -25.08
N TRP A 1089 2.89 -25.10 -25.46
CA TRP A 1089 4.15 -25.02 -26.19
C TRP A 1089 3.98 -24.56 -27.64
N THR A 1090 2.89 -24.95 -28.31
CA THR A 1090 2.60 -24.55 -29.69
C THR A 1090 2.08 -23.12 -29.79
N LEU A 1091 1.18 -22.69 -28.89
CA LEU A 1091 0.55 -21.37 -28.97
C LEU A 1091 1.43 -20.26 -28.39
N VAL A 1092 2.16 -20.54 -27.31
CA VAL A 1092 2.86 -19.53 -26.51
C VAL A 1092 4.37 -19.72 -26.52
N GLY A 1093 4.85 -20.95 -26.30
CA GLY A 1093 6.28 -21.25 -26.18
C GLY A 1093 6.82 -21.00 -24.77
N ARG A 1094 8.04 -20.46 -24.65
CA ARG A 1094 8.63 -20.05 -23.36
C ARG A 1094 8.22 -18.64 -22.99
N PHE A 1095 7.79 -18.44 -21.75
CA PHE A 1095 7.55 -17.12 -21.19
C PHE A 1095 8.86 -16.34 -20.99
N LYS A 1096 8.80 -15.01 -21.15
CA LYS A 1096 9.92 -14.07 -20.94
C LYS A 1096 9.45 -12.91 -20.07
N VAL A 1097 10.29 -12.46 -19.13
CA VAL A 1097 10.05 -11.28 -18.29
C VAL A 1097 10.01 -10.04 -19.19
N ARG A 1098 8.80 -9.58 -19.51
CA ARG A 1098 8.50 -8.44 -20.39
C ARG A 1098 7.10 -7.91 -20.08
N GLU A 1099 6.84 -6.69 -20.51
CA GLU A 1099 5.52 -6.08 -20.46
C GLU A 1099 4.79 -6.26 -21.80
N TYR A 1100 3.50 -6.55 -21.74
CA TYR A 1100 2.64 -6.70 -22.91
C TYR A 1100 1.39 -5.84 -22.75
N PRO A 1101 1.02 -5.00 -23.74
CA PRO A 1101 -0.29 -4.37 -23.71
C PRO A 1101 -1.39 -5.43 -23.83
N LEU A 1102 -2.55 -5.18 -23.23
CA LEU A 1102 -3.70 -6.12 -23.24
C LEU A 1102 -4.08 -6.56 -24.66
N TRP A 1103 -4.03 -5.64 -25.63
CA TRP A 1103 -4.34 -5.93 -27.03
C TRP A 1103 -3.13 -6.43 -27.82
N SER A 1104 -2.40 -7.41 -27.27
CA SER A 1104 -1.29 -8.08 -27.94
C SER A 1104 -1.61 -9.54 -28.24
N ALA A 1105 -1.09 -10.04 -29.37
CA ALA A 1105 -1.26 -11.43 -29.77
C ALA A 1105 -0.69 -12.42 -28.73
N PHE A 1106 0.26 -12.01 -27.89
CA PHE A 1106 0.75 -12.83 -26.79
C PHE A 1106 -0.35 -13.09 -25.74
N VAL A 1107 -1.01 -12.04 -25.26
CA VAL A 1107 -2.07 -12.16 -24.23
C VAL A 1107 -3.18 -13.10 -24.70
N TRP A 1108 -3.69 -12.93 -25.93
CA TRP A 1108 -4.82 -13.72 -26.41
C TRP A 1108 -4.47 -15.20 -26.64
N ARG A 1109 -3.23 -15.48 -27.10
CA ARG A 1109 -2.74 -16.86 -27.23
C ARG A 1109 -2.50 -17.50 -25.86
N ASN A 1110 -2.03 -16.72 -24.88
CA ASN A 1110 -1.88 -17.19 -23.50
C ASN A 1110 -3.23 -17.57 -22.90
N GLU A 1111 -4.24 -16.70 -23.00
CA GLU A 1111 -5.60 -17.00 -22.53
C GLU A 1111 -6.24 -18.18 -23.28
N LEU A 1112 -5.95 -18.33 -24.58
CA LEU A 1112 -6.37 -19.51 -25.34
C LEU A 1112 -5.71 -20.79 -24.80
N ALA A 1113 -4.40 -20.77 -24.54
CA ALA A 1113 -3.69 -21.91 -23.96
C ALA A 1113 -4.23 -22.26 -22.56
N ASP A 1114 -4.52 -21.25 -21.74
CA ASP A 1114 -5.13 -21.42 -20.42
C ASP A 1114 -6.53 -22.07 -20.50
N THR A 1115 -7.30 -21.76 -21.55
CA THR A 1115 -8.59 -22.42 -21.80
C THR A 1115 -8.43 -23.95 -21.96
N PHE A 1116 -7.33 -24.44 -22.53
CA PHE A 1116 -7.07 -25.89 -22.58
C PHE A 1116 -6.79 -26.46 -21.18
N VAL A 1117 -6.11 -25.71 -20.32
CA VAL A 1117 -5.87 -26.12 -18.93
C VAL A 1117 -7.20 -26.20 -18.18
N GLU A 1118 -8.02 -25.16 -18.23
CA GLU A 1118 -9.26 -25.05 -17.46
C GLU A 1118 -10.40 -25.97 -17.97
N VAL A 1119 -10.45 -26.26 -19.27
CA VAL A 1119 -11.50 -27.13 -19.85
C VAL A 1119 -11.09 -28.60 -19.94
N LEU A 1120 -9.80 -28.91 -20.06
CA LEU A 1120 -9.30 -30.29 -20.20
C LEU A 1120 -8.50 -30.74 -18.98
N ALA A 1121 -7.37 -30.11 -18.67
CA ALA A 1121 -6.45 -30.63 -17.65
C ALA A 1121 -7.07 -30.60 -16.24
N VAL A 1122 -7.69 -29.49 -15.85
CA VAL A 1122 -8.26 -29.27 -14.51
C VAL A 1122 -9.42 -30.23 -14.20
N PRO A 1123 -10.45 -30.38 -15.04
CA PRO A 1123 -11.59 -31.25 -14.73
C PRO A 1123 -11.23 -32.74 -14.74
N TRP A 1124 -10.24 -33.14 -15.55
CA TRP A 1124 -9.93 -34.56 -15.79
C TRP A 1124 -8.81 -35.12 -14.93
N LEU A 1125 -7.86 -34.31 -14.44
CA LEU A 1125 -6.75 -34.80 -13.62
C LEU A 1125 -6.24 -33.79 -12.59
N VAL A 1126 -5.94 -32.56 -13.02
CA VAL A 1126 -5.19 -31.59 -12.22
C VAL A 1126 -5.97 -31.14 -10.98
N GLY A 1127 -7.28 -30.90 -11.09
CA GLY A 1127 -8.12 -30.36 -10.00
C GLY A 1127 -8.22 -31.23 -8.74
N PHE A 1128 -7.87 -32.52 -8.82
CA PHE A 1128 -7.84 -33.44 -7.69
C PHE A 1128 -6.46 -34.08 -7.44
N SER A 1129 -5.45 -33.72 -8.23
CA SER A 1129 -4.07 -34.22 -8.08
C SER A 1129 -3.20 -33.37 -7.15
N GLY A 1130 -3.76 -32.35 -6.50
CA GLY A 1130 -3.04 -31.50 -5.54
C GLY A 1130 -2.33 -32.30 -4.45
N GLY A 1131 -1.08 -31.93 -4.17
CA GLY A 1131 -0.21 -32.58 -3.18
C GLY A 1131 0.42 -33.89 -3.66
N THR A 1132 0.34 -34.23 -4.97
CA THR A 1132 0.89 -35.48 -5.51
C THR A 1132 2.06 -35.24 -6.48
N PRO A 1133 2.88 -36.27 -6.77
CA PRO A 1133 3.89 -36.19 -7.82
C PRO A 1133 3.32 -35.90 -9.22
N VAL A 1134 2.06 -36.27 -9.49
CA VAL A 1134 1.39 -36.00 -10.77
C VAL A 1134 1.24 -34.51 -11.00
N MET A 1135 0.86 -33.74 -9.97
CA MET A 1135 0.81 -32.26 -10.04
C MET A 1135 2.19 -31.67 -10.33
N ASN A 1136 3.23 -32.16 -9.66
CA ASN A 1136 4.59 -31.65 -9.89
C ASN A 1136 5.09 -31.96 -11.30
N LEU A 1137 4.80 -33.16 -11.82
CA LEU A 1137 5.15 -33.54 -13.20
C LEU A 1137 4.39 -32.67 -14.22
N TRP A 1138 3.11 -32.42 -13.97
CA TRP A 1138 2.29 -31.51 -14.76
C TRP A 1138 2.90 -30.10 -14.83
N LEU A 1139 3.21 -29.50 -13.68
CA LEU A 1139 3.80 -28.16 -13.62
C LEU A 1139 5.15 -28.09 -14.33
N ARG A 1140 6.01 -29.12 -14.19
CA ARG A 1140 7.27 -29.21 -14.94
C ARG A 1140 7.06 -29.32 -16.45
N SER A 1141 6.02 -30.02 -16.89
CA SER A 1141 5.71 -30.15 -18.32
C SER A 1141 5.22 -28.82 -18.93
N LEU A 1142 4.65 -27.93 -18.12
CA LEU A 1142 4.37 -26.54 -18.48
C LEU A 1142 5.61 -25.64 -18.37
N GLY A 1143 6.69 -26.13 -17.76
CA GLY A 1143 8.03 -25.55 -17.72
C GLY A 1143 8.44 -24.90 -16.39
N ALA A 1144 7.63 -25.02 -15.33
CA ALA A 1144 8.04 -24.62 -13.99
C ALA A 1144 9.25 -25.41 -13.50
N SER A 1145 10.14 -24.74 -12.77
CA SER A 1145 11.21 -25.40 -12.03
C SER A 1145 10.64 -25.93 -10.72
N VAL A 1146 10.49 -27.24 -10.58
CA VAL A 1146 9.93 -27.86 -9.37
C VAL A 1146 10.93 -28.86 -8.79
N GLY A 1147 11.43 -28.59 -7.59
CA GLY A 1147 12.42 -29.39 -6.88
C GLY A 1147 11.92 -30.77 -6.43
N ARG A 1148 12.81 -31.54 -5.80
CA ARG A 1148 12.47 -32.87 -5.24
C ARG A 1148 11.56 -32.72 -4.03
N GLY A 1149 10.50 -33.54 -3.96
CA GLY A 1149 9.65 -33.63 -2.77
C GLY A 1149 8.82 -32.37 -2.45
N VAL A 1150 8.65 -31.48 -3.44
CA VAL A 1150 7.70 -30.36 -3.36
C VAL A 1150 6.28 -30.88 -3.11
N TRP A 1151 5.55 -30.20 -2.23
CA TRP A 1151 4.12 -30.41 -2.04
C TRP A 1151 3.36 -29.23 -2.60
N CYS A 1152 2.68 -29.41 -3.75
CA CYS A 1152 1.93 -28.34 -4.40
C CYS A 1152 0.45 -28.72 -4.53
N GLU A 1153 -0.43 -28.02 -3.81
CA GLU A 1153 -1.88 -28.20 -3.86
C GLU A 1153 -2.59 -27.23 -4.80
N SER A 1154 -1.88 -26.24 -5.34
CA SER A 1154 -2.43 -25.26 -6.28
C SER A 1154 -1.88 -25.49 -7.69
N TYR A 1155 -2.74 -25.33 -8.68
CA TYR A 1155 -2.32 -25.25 -10.09
C TYR A 1155 -2.28 -23.80 -10.60
N TRP A 1156 -2.66 -22.82 -9.77
CA TRP A 1156 -2.62 -21.39 -10.08
C TRP A 1156 -1.19 -20.85 -9.98
N LEU A 1157 -0.35 -21.33 -10.90
CA LEU A 1157 0.98 -20.83 -11.21
C LEU A 1157 0.90 -20.29 -12.64
N PRO A 1158 0.41 -19.05 -12.84
CA PRO A 1158 0.41 -18.41 -14.15
C PRO A 1158 1.83 -18.40 -14.71
N GLU A 1159 1.95 -18.36 -16.04
CA GLU A 1159 3.23 -18.39 -16.75
C GLU A 1159 4.29 -19.34 -16.13
N ALA A 1160 3.93 -20.62 -15.95
CA ALA A 1160 4.69 -21.60 -15.16
C ALA A 1160 6.23 -21.56 -15.31
N ASP A 1161 6.77 -21.26 -16.50
CA ASP A 1161 8.21 -21.10 -16.76
C ASP A 1161 8.92 -20.03 -15.88
N LEU A 1162 8.16 -19.08 -15.34
CA LEU A 1162 8.65 -18.00 -14.48
C LEU A 1162 8.61 -18.36 -12.99
N VAL A 1163 8.08 -19.53 -12.64
CA VAL A 1163 7.99 -20.01 -11.26
C VAL A 1163 9.09 -21.03 -10.95
N SER A 1164 9.76 -20.83 -9.81
CA SER A 1164 10.71 -21.79 -9.24
C SER A 1164 10.29 -22.21 -7.83
N LEU A 1165 10.13 -23.51 -7.61
CA LEU A 1165 9.85 -24.13 -6.32
C LEU A 1165 11.04 -25.02 -5.94
N GLY A 1166 11.75 -24.68 -4.87
CA GLY A 1166 12.90 -25.42 -4.35
C GLY A 1166 12.54 -26.78 -3.77
N ALA A 1167 13.56 -27.59 -3.44
CA ALA A 1167 13.32 -28.91 -2.86
C ALA A 1167 12.47 -28.81 -1.59
N GLY A 1168 11.53 -29.72 -1.39
CA GLY A 1168 10.69 -29.76 -0.19
C GLY A 1168 9.71 -28.58 0.01
N ALA A 1169 9.70 -27.56 -0.86
CA ALA A 1169 8.79 -26.42 -0.77
C ALA A 1169 7.32 -26.85 -0.72
N THR A 1170 6.48 -26.02 -0.10
CA THR A 1170 5.06 -26.30 0.13
C THR A 1170 4.20 -25.15 -0.36
N VAL A 1171 3.33 -25.41 -1.33
CA VAL A 1171 2.27 -24.50 -1.79
C VAL A 1171 0.94 -25.13 -1.40
N ASN A 1172 0.24 -24.55 -0.42
CA ASN A 1172 -1.03 -25.09 0.08
C ASN A 1172 -2.20 -24.82 -0.90
N ARG A 1173 -3.38 -25.35 -0.57
CA ARG A 1173 -4.64 -25.09 -1.29
C ARG A 1173 -4.95 -23.60 -1.42
N GLY A 1174 -5.57 -23.23 -2.53
CA GLY A 1174 -6.10 -21.89 -2.76
C GLY A 1174 -5.02 -20.81 -2.90
N CYS A 1175 -3.73 -21.18 -2.93
CA CYS A 1175 -2.66 -20.23 -3.13
C CYS A 1175 -2.53 -19.81 -4.60
N VAL A 1176 -2.09 -18.58 -4.85
CA VAL A 1176 -1.77 -18.08 -6.19
C VAL A 1176 -0.31 -17.65 -6.20
N VAL A 1177 0.51 -18.28 -7.05
CA VAL A 1177 1.90 -17.87 -7.27
C VAL A 1177 1.93 -16.99 -8.50
N GLN A 1178 1.59 -15.71 -8.32
CA GLN A 1178 1.25 -14.80 -9.40
C GLN A 1178 2.51 -14.21 -10.05
N THR A 1179 2.73 -14.57 -11.31
CA THR A 1179 3.88 -14.13 -12.14
C THR A 1179 3.59 -12.87 -12.95
N HIS A 1180 2.34 -12.41 -13.00
CA HIS A 1180 1.99 -11.19 -13.70
C HIS A 1180 1.01 -10.31 -12.93
N LEU A 1181 1.00 -9.01 -13.22
CA LEU A 1181 -0.03 -8.08 -12.75
C LEU A 1181 -0.55 -7.26 -13.94
N PHE A 1182 -1.86 -7.00 -13.94
CA PHE A 1182 -2.42 -5.98 -14.81
C PHE A 1182 -2.34 -4.63 -14.10
N HIS A 1183 -1.55 -3.72 -14.66
CA HIS A 1183 -1.52 -2.32 -14.26
C HIS A 1183 -1.91 -1.49 -15.47
N ASP A 1184 -3.01 -0.74 -15.38
CA ASP A 1184 -3.55 0.06 -16.50
C ASP A 1184 -3.66 -0.68 -17.84
N ARG A 1185 -4.09 -1.95 -17.76
CA ARG A 1185 -4.27 -2.87 -18.92
C ARG A 1185 -2.95 -3.19 -19.64
N ILE A 1186 -1.83 -3.10 -18.93
CA ILE A 1186 -0.55 -3.68 -19.32
C ILE A 1186 -0.30 -4.89 -18.42
N LEU A 1187 -0.04 -6.03 -19.06
CA LEU A 1187 0.40 -7.26 -18.42
C LEU A 1187 1.90 -7.13 -18.13
N ARG A 1188 2.27 -6.88 -16.88
CA ARG A 1188 3.67 -6.86 -16.41
C ARG A 1188 4.00 -8.21 -15.82
N MET A 1189 4.99 -8.92 -16.37
CA MET A 1189 5.38 -10.26 -15.92
C MET A 1189 6.76 -10.26 -15.29
N ASP A 1190 6.94 -11.05 -14.24
CA ASP A 1190 8.21 -11.22 -13.53
C ASP A 1190 8.31 -12.64 -12.92
N ARG A 1191 9.50 -13.01 -12.45
CA ARG A 1191 9.76 -14.31 -11.83
C ARG A 1191 9.27 -14.36 -10.40
N VAL A 1192 8.91 -15.56 -9.94
CA VAL A 1192 8.60 -15.82 -8.53
C VAL A 1192 9.36 -17.06 -8.08
N SER A 1193 10.05 -16.97 -6.94
CA SER A 1193 10.82 -18.09 -6.40
C SER A 1193 10.44 -18.40 -4.95
N LEU A 1194 10.21 -19.68 -4.67
CA LEU A 1194 10.12 -20.22 -3.31
C LEU A 1194 11.31 -21.17 -3.17
N ALA A 1195 12.25 -20.86 -2.28
CA ALA A 1195 13.47 -21.64 -2.10
C ALA A 1195 13.20 -22.99 -1.40
N GLU A 1196 14.26 -23.75 -1.15
CA GLU A 1196 14.17 -25.05 -0.49
C GLU A 1196 13.44 -24.97 0.84
N GLY A 1197 12.46 -25.84 1.07
CA GLY A 1197 11.72 -25.90 2.32
C GLY A 1197 10.75 -24.74 2.58
N ALA A 1198 10.67 -23.73 1.69
CA ALA A 1198 9.75 -22.61 1.85
C ALA A 1198 8.28 -23.07 1.84
N ALA A 1199 7.43 -22.46 2.66
CA ALA A 1199 6.03 -22.79 2.79
C ALA A 1199 5.13 -21.56 2.57
N LEU A 1200 4.15 -21.68 1.68
CA LEU A 1200 3.07 -20.72 1.46
C LEU A 1200 1.76 -21.31 2.00
N GLY A 1201 1.22 -20.72 3.06
CA GLY A 1201 0.00 -21.14 3.72
C GLY A 1201 -1.26 -20.96 2.86
N PRO A 1202 -2.37 -21.68 3.18
CA PRO A 1202 -3.60 -21.68 2.38
C PRO A 1202 -4.11 -20.28 2.08
N HIS A 1203 -4.65 -20.08 0.87
CA HIS A 1203 -5.18 -18.80 0.41
C HIS A 1203 -4.14 -17.66 0.39
N GLY A 1204 -2.85 -17.99 0.40
CA GLY A 1204 -1.76 -17.02 0.28
C GLY A 1204 -1.48 -16.66 -1.18
N ILE A 1205 -1.14 -15.41 -1.45
CA ILE A 1205 -0.76 -14.93 -2.79
C ILE A 1205 0.66 -14.37 -2.75
N VAL A 1206 1.46 -14.74 -3.75
CA VAL A 1206 2.79 -14.16 -3.98
C VAL A 1206 2.76 -13.37 -5.27
N LEU A 1207 3.17 -12.11 -5.22
CA LEU A 1207 3.18 -11.21 -6.39
C LEU A 1207 4.48 -11.31 -7.20
N PRO A 1208 4.50 -10.78 -8.45
CA PRO A 1208 5.65 -10.92 -9.34
C PRO A 1208 6.94 -10.29 -8.76
N GLY A 1209 8.09 -10.87 -9.05
CA GLY A 1209 9.40 -10.38 -8.61
C GLY A 1209 9.75 -10.75 -7.17
N ALA A 1210 8.82 -11.36 -6.43
CA ALA A 1210 9.06 -11.77 -5.05
C ALA A 1210 9.88 -13.07 -4.94
N SER A 1211 10.69 -13.16 -3.89
CA SER A 1211 11.43 -14.36 -3.52
C SER A 1211 11.18 -14.74 -2.06
N VAL A 1212 10.96 -16.03 -1.79
CA VAL A 1212 10.80 -16.56 -0.43
C VAL A 1212 11.97 -17.47 -0.10
N GLY A 1213 12.74 -17.10 0.91
CA GLY A 1213 13.96 -17.77 1.37
C GLY A 1213 13.75 -19.20 1.87
N ALA A 1214 14.86 -19.91 2.05
CA ALA A 1214 14.84 -21.33 2.37
C ALA A 1214 14.27 -21.56 3.77
N HIS A 1215 13.49 -22.63 3.97
CA HIS A 1215 12.86 -23.00 5.25
C HIS A 1215 11.92 -21.93 5.86
N THR A 1216 11.56 -20.92 5.07
CA THR A 1216 10.70 -19.81 5.49
C THR A 1216 9.23 -20.22 5.45
N THR A 1217 8.44 -19.72 6.40
CA THR A 1217 7.00 -19.99 6.47
C THR A 1217 6.20 -18.70 6.31
N ILE A 1218 5.41 -18.62 5.24
CA ILE A 1218 4.37 -17.63 5.04
C ILE A 1218 3.03 -18.22 5.50
N GLY A 1219 2.35 -17.57 6.45
CA GLY A 1219 1.12 -18.03 7.05
C GLY A 1219 -0.10 -17.98 6.11
N PRO A 1220 -1.21 -18.67 6.46
CA PRO A 1220 -2.45 -18.65 5.69
C PRO A 1220 -3.02 -17.23 5.48
N ALA A 1221 -3.71 -17.03 4.35
CA ALA A 1221 -4.34 -15.79 3.89
C ALA A 1221 -3.39 -14.59 3.72
N SER A 1222 -2.09 -14.84 3.57
CA SER A 1222 -1.08 -13.79 3.47
C SER A 1222 -0.82 -13.31 2.04
N LEU A 1223 -0.34 -12.08 1.90
CA LEU A 1223 0.08 -11.49 0.63
C LEU A 1223 1.56 -11.09 0.69
N VAL A 1224 2.39 -11.72 -0.15
CA VAL A 1224 3.78 -11.33 -0.38
C VAL A 1224 3.83 -10.31 -1.51
N MET A 1225 4.43 -9.15 -1.25
CA MET A 1225 4.39 -7.99 -2.13
C MET A 1225 5.30 -8.14 -3.35
N ARG A 1226 5.04 -7.32 -4.37
CA ARG A 1226 5.85 -7.31 -5.60
C ARG A 1226 7.29 -6.93 -5.27
N GLY A 1227 8.26 -7.70 -5.76
CA GLY A 1227 9.69 -7.44 -5.54
C GLY A 1227 10.19 -7.69 -4.11
N GLU A 1228 9.37 -8.28 -3.24
CA GLU A 1228 9.75 -8.52 -1.84
C GLU A 1228 10.65 -9.76 -1.71
N GLU A 1229 11.79 -9.61 -1.04
CA GLU A 1229 12.70 -10.70 -0.70
C GLU A 1229 12.53 -11.09 0.77
N VAL A 1230 11.97 -12.27 1.01
CA VAL A 1230 11.70 -12.80 2.35
C VAL A 1230 12.88 -13.67 2.80
N PRO A 1231 13.59 -13.34 3.89
CA PRO A 1231 14.81 -14.06 4.30
C PRO A 1231 14.58 -15.52 4.68
N SER A 1232 15.62 -16.35 4.56
CA SER A 1232 15.59 -17.78 4.93
C SER A 1232 15.39 -18.01 6.43
N GLY A 1233 14.72 -19.11 6.81
CA GLY A 1233 14.55 -19.56 8.20
C GLY A 1233 13.53 -18.76 9.01
N THR A 1234 12.77 -17.87 8.37
CA THR A 1234 11.89 -16.91 9.05
C THR A 1234 10.41 -17.33 8.99
N ARG A 1235 9.56 -16.64 9.76
CA ARG A 1235 8.11 -16.86 9.77
C ARG A 1235 7.39 -15.53 9.58
N TRP A 1236 6.38 -15.52 8.70
CA TRP A 1236 5.64 -14.32 8.31
C TRP A 1236 4.14 -14.59 8.25
N LEU A 1237 3.34 -13.58 8.53
CA LEU A 1237 1.88 -13.62 8.44
C LEU A 1237 1.36 -12.21 8.16
N GLY A 1238 0.46 -12.09 7.19
CA GLY A 1238 -0.30 -10.86 6.98
C GLY A 1238 -0.64 -10.57 5.53
N ASN A 1239 -1.56 -9.63 5.32
CA ASN A 1239 -1.92 -9.15 3.99
C ASN A 1239 -1.85 -7.62 3.96
N PRO A 1240 -0.67 -7.01 3.72
CA PRO A 1240 0.65 -7.63 3.41
C PRO A 1240 1.36 -8.34 4.59
N ILE A 1241 2.37 -9.17 4.29
CA ILE A 1241 3.08 -9.97 5.31
C ILE A 1241 3.87 -9.12 6.32
N SER A 1242 3.94 -9.61 7.55
CA SER A 1242 4.76 -9.07 8.66
C SER A 1242 5.39 -10.22 9.46
N ALA A 1243 6.44 -9.95 10.25
CA ALA A 1243 7.12 -10.98 11.03
C ALA A 1243 6.14 -11.69 12.00
N TRP A 1244 6.14 -13.01 11.99
CA TRP A 1244 5.19 -13.84 12.73
C TRP A 1244 5.89 -14.57 13.88
N THR A 1245 5.77 -14.00 15.08
CA THR A 1245 6.26 -14.58 16.33
C THR A 1245 5.41 -15.77 16.80
#